data_AF-A0A820NBN1-F1
#
_entry.id   AF-A0A820NBN1-F1
#
_cell.length_a   1.000
_cell.length_b   1.000
_cell.length_c   1.000
_cell.angle_alpha   90.00
_cell.angle_beta   90.00
_cell.angle_gamma   90.00
#
_symmetry.space_group_name_H-M   'P 1'
#
loop_
_entity.id
_entity.type
_entity.pdbx_description
1 polymer ?
#
loop_
_entity_poly.entity_id
_entity_poly.type
_entity_poly.pdbx_seq_one_letter_code
_entity_poly.pdbx_strand_id
1 'polypeptide(L)'
;MNALWSWVSGSKVVISETASLCGRVFDSDAGGMAFFDSVFIYLLQFDEFNQTHYKKFPNDVNHMLQCTITDLTHKNHHDRSLKRLDAYLYMYRRIQEYNKWAVIDNKLLQGMKKSMLQLLVLAFITTRGQQPNLLVKDKDQLLTMNIPQHLSSIVTIDKLSIHHFFALSKLSMQAVRFINDNYYRLQWIDILSNVKTIDITLKQFIEVYLNYQEAFKDFPFDTSVLIHLIQRMHPSKQVQESPFRTFLQLNKSLNLDGILFLKRFHSIFSVHIKNNWYRMEDIAELFTCFQSDDQLFDQYFSHYSSTASTDDIWNMFLYLYKTGAINNVILKHLIPILNERILSTSIVNFQRYARLAKNCLGEIKLAFQTHFINLFENIFDVYIIKQIDNSNCWYQLSKTEWTDFLQVGLEISSTDLSGRRSCLLLLRKIVFEFESLKKLNAQRLKDLFRNLKVFDETICRKYDPEKIIDDDWLKDFLITNLQIWLKLDQETYKYICENHQNNSWAVYIWSRIVHLSLSKMLNNNHIDILTTIDDWMKTVKCDIYNPTDIFTIILMNQLFQLIIVKYSKSILFLPNVVTIMNFIISMRENTSERIATIEINKFISNCLETIHEIFQLKSKCSLYRDLLTDSIIRCFIPLADLHSVFRTVDRQQYRFPLTRANIDDIVALQKPNDIDITNIASKEEFFSRFIRQINEWSVWFDRFVDIFQHIIDWLKDHNVNRSSQLLVDMLKIRDDPKMTFIEMRMIIDGALKLLHPFKDLRRLCHLFNCLISFQILNPGSLSIQNNTLGFLTELKRFQPNNTFTVEARMSNEKIVSISDRQQTQWSLASENYPCDITVEYRIHGANHQYEILYQKKNVPIHKNVLHGQFESQRNGQLLIIVDNQHTTTPRVIWYRIKSIGLSTCHLFHGIFNMHFNKYYKENSQNISEIDFSKLLDTVFIFINKLLTGDISLRDMTELQTIFKDKNINIREEVKK
;
A
#
# COMPACT_ATOMS: atom_id res chain seq x y z
N MET A 1 106.85 14.59 -21.69
CA MET A 1 107.77 14.13 -20.63
C MET A 1 107.43 12.69 -20.29
N ASN A 2 108.36 11.80 -20.63
CA ASN A 2 108.70 10.45 -20.18
C ASN A 2 107.68 9.51 -19.48
N ALA A 3 107.82 8.25 -19.91
CA ALA A 3 107.56 6.98 -19.21
C ALA A 3 106.15 6.40 -19.32
N LEU A 4 105.95 5.52 -20.33
CA LEU A 4 105.27 4.22 -20.17
C LEU A 4 105.26 3.37 -21.46
N TRP A 5 106.41 3.16 -22.11
CA TRP A 5 106.54 2.09 -23.13
C TRP A 5 107.93 1.45 -23.04
N SER A 6 108.11 0.60 -22.03
CA SER A 6 109.11 -0.47 -22.07
C SER A 6 108.43 -1.77 -21.65
N TRP A 7 108.80 -2.86 -22.35
CA TRP A 7 108.26 -4.24 -22.32
C TRP A 7 107.02 -4.42 -23.22
N VAL A 8 107.07 -5.10 -24.37
CA VAL A 8 107.77 -6.36 -24.70
C VAL A 8 108.33 -6.30 -26.14
N SER A 9 109.65 -6.42 -26.29
CA SER A 9 110.29 -6.81 -27.55
C SER A 9 110.42 -8.33 -27.59
N GLY A 10 109.62 -9.01 -28.42
CA GLY A 10 109.66 -10.48 -28.50
C GLY A 10 108.81 -11.14 -29.59
N SER A 11 108.47 -10.41 -30.64
CA SER A 11 108.14 -10.88 -32.01
C SER A 11 107.62 -9.66 -32.77
N LYS A 12 108.33 -9.18 -33.79
CA LYS A 12 107.76 -8.19 -34.72
C LYS A 12 106.57 -8.86 -35.37
N VAL A 13 105.36 -8.48 -34.95
CA VAL A 13 104.13 -8.91 -35.60
C VAL A 13 104.23 -8.46 -37.05
N VAL A 14 104.45 -9.40 -37.98
CA VAL A 14 104.61 -9.08 -39.40
C VAL A 14 103.23 -8.85 -39.99
N ILE A 15 102.91 -7.58 -40.23
CA ILE A 15 101.66 -7.13 -40.86
C ILE A 15 101.83 -7.17 -42.38
N SER A 16 100.77 -7.52 -43.13
CA SER A 16 100.78 -7.46 -44.60
C SER A 16 100.75 -6.02 -45.13
N GLU A 17 101.19 -5.84 -46.38
CA GLU A 17 101.16 -4.54 -47.02
C GLU A 17 99.72 -4.01 -47.19
N THR A 18 98.76 -4.89 -47.47
CA THR A 18 97.33 -4.56 -47.58
C THR A 18 96.74 -4.13 -46.23
N ALA A 19 97.09 -4.78 -45.13
CA ALA A 19 96.69 -4.32 -43.79
C ALA A 19 97.36 -3.00 -43.37
N SER A 20 98.61 -2.76 -43.80
CA SER A 20 99.30 -1.47 -43.61
C SER A 20 98.65 -0.36 -44.44
N LEU A 21 98.12 -0.65 -45.63
CA LEU A 21 97.32 0.30 -46.42
C LEU A 21 96.03 0.67 -45.70
N CYS A 22 95.29 -0.30 -45.15
CA CYS A 22 94.12 -0.04 -44.31
C CYS A 22 94.46 0.84 -43.09
N GLY A 23 95.61 0.62 -42.44
CA GLY A 23 96.10 1.46 -41.33
C GLY A 23 96.47 2.89 -41.74
N ARG A 24 97.09 3.07 -42.92
CA ARG A 24 97.50 4.38 -43.46
C ARG A 24 96.33 5.28 -43.86
N VAL A 25 95.12 4.73 -44.07
CA VAL A 25 93.92 5.54 -44.37
C VAL A 25 93.63 6.55 -43.26
N PHE A 26 93.91 6.18 -42.01
CA PHE A 26 93.65 7.04 -40.85
C PHE A 26 94.53 8.30 -40.83
N ASP A 27 95.71 8.26 -41.46
CA ASP A 27 96.64 9.39 -41.56
C ASP A 27 96.12 10.51 -42.48
N SER A 28 95.26 10.19 -43.44
CA SER A 28 94.66 11.18 -44.37
C SER A 28 93.75 12.17 -43.66
N ASP A 29 93.64 13.43 -44.09
CA ASP A 29 92.64 14.38 -43.56
C ASP A 29 91.22 14.18 -44.12
N ALA A 30 91.01 13.15 -44.93
CA ALA A 30 89.72 12.89 -45.57
C ALA A 30 88.63 12.57 -44.53
N GLY A 31 87.41 13.04 -44.80
CA GLY A 31 86.19 12.71 -44.07
C GLY A 31 85.02 12.52 -45.04
N GLY A 32 83.91 11.99 -44.54
CA GLY A 32 82.74 11.68 -45.34
C GLY A 32 82.97 10.55 -46.34
N MET A 33 82.32 10.64 -47.50
CA MET A 33 82.38 9.59 -48.53
C MET A 33 83.79 9.33 -49.06
N ALA A 34 84.64 10.35 -49.21
CA ALA A 34 86.01 10.16 -49.69
C ALA A 34 86.86 9.26 -48.77
N PHE A 35 86.64 9.35 -47.45
CA PHE A 35 87.27 8.45 -46.49
C PHE A 35 86.63 7.06 -46.54
N PHE A 36 85.30 6.99 -46.63
CA PHE A 36 84.57 5.72 -46.76
C PHE A 36 85.03 4.92 -47.98
N ASP A 37 85.10 5.54 -49.16
CA ASP A 37 85.49 4.89 -50.41
C ASP A 37 86.93 4.35 -50.33
N SER A 38 87.84 5.10 -49.68
CA SER A 38 89.22 4.66 -49.45
C SER A 38 89.28 3.42 -48.55
N VAL A 39 88.51 3.42 -47.45
CA VAL A 39 88.40 2.26 -46.54
C VAL A 39 87.77 1.07 -47.25
N PHE A 40 86.72 1.29 -48.04
CA PHE A 40 86.02 0.25 -48.79
C PHE A 40 86.93 -0.42 -49.81
N ILE A 41 87.65 0.36 -50.63
CA ILE A 41 88.59 -0.15 -51.64
C ILE A 41 89.71 -0.95 -51.00
N TYR A 42 90.32 -0.45 -49.92
CA TYR A 42 91.44 -1.17 -49.28
C TYR A 42 90.98 -2.41 -48.52
N LEU A 43 89.77 -2.41 -47.96
CA LEU A 43 89.20 -3.65 -47.41
C LEU A 43 88.90 -4.68 -48.49
N LEU A 44 88.42 -4.28 -49.67
CA LEU A 44 88.26 -5.20 -50.81
C LEU A 44 89.60 -5.79 -51.26
N GLN A 45 90.65 -4.95 -51.38
CA GLN A 45 92.01 -5.43 -51.69
C GLN A 45 92.55 -6.37 -50.61
N PHE A 46 92.26 -6.08 -49.34
CA PHE A 46 92.59 -6.94 -48.23
C PHE A 46 91.83 -8.28 -48.30
N ASP A 47 90.55 -8.28 -48.66
CA ASP A 47 89.75 -9.49 -48.87
C ASP A 47 90.32 -10.36 -50.00
N GLU A 48 90.60 -9.77 -51.16
CA GLU A 48 91.19 -10.45 -52.33
C GLU A 48 92.55 -11.06 -52.00
N PHE A 49 93.41 -10.33 -51.30
CA PHE A 49 94.74 -10.81 -50.88
C PHE A 49 94.63 -12.03 -49.96
N ASN A 50 93.68 -12.02 -49.01
CA ASN A 50 93.56 -13.07 -48.00
C ASN A 50 92.79 -14.30 -48.45
N GLN A 51 92.10 -14.26 -49.61
CA GLN A 51 91.59 -15.48 -50.26
C GLN A 51 92.71 -16.47 -50.61
N THR A 52 93.96 -15.99 -50.74
CA THR A 52 95.12 -16.81 -51.15
C THR A 52 96.24 -16.88 -50.08
N HIS A 53 96.24 -16.03 -49.05
CA HIS A 53 97.36 -15.87 -48.10
C HIS A 53 96.94 -15.79 -46.61
N TYR A 54 96.54 -16.91 -45.99
CA TYR A 54 95.89 -16.92 -44.66
C TYR A 54 96.81 -16.72 -43.42
N LYS A 55 98.13 -16.88 -43.54
CA LYS A 55 99.03 -17.02 -42.35
C LYS A 55 99.15 -15.78 -41.46
N LYS A 56 98.90 -14.57 -41.96
CA LYS A 56 99.06 -13.28 -41.23
C LYS A 56 97.74 -12.64 -40.81
N PHE A 57 96.62 -13.26 -41.19
CA PHE A 57 95.28 -12.67 -41.12
C PHE A 57 94.85 -12.17 -39.72
N PRO A 58 95.03 -12.91 -38.61
CA PRO A 58 94.64 -12.42 -37.29
C PRO A 58 95.43 -11.19 -36.82
N ASN A 59 96.72 -11.14 -37.17
CA ASN A 59 97.62 -10.03 -36.81
C ASN A 59 97.29 -8.76 -37.60
N ASP A 60 96.97 -8.94 -38.89
CA ASP A 60 96.52 -7.87 -39.78
C ASP A 60 95.21 -7.24 -39.30
N VAL A 61 94.25 -8.07 -38.89
CA VAL A 61 92.97 -7.60 -38.35
C VAL A 61 93.15 -6.90 -36.99
N ASN A 62 94.01 -7.42 -36.12
CA ASN A 62 94.34 -6.76 -34.85
C ASN A 62 95.02 -5.39 -35.09
N HIS A 63 95.87 -5.27 -36.11
CA HIS A 63 96.47 -3.98 -36.50
C HIS A 63 95.40 -2.98 -36.97
N MET A 64 94.49 -3.40 -37.86
CA MET A 64 93.37 -2.55 -38.31
C MET A 64 92.48 -2.10 -37.13
N LEU A 65 92.19 -3.00 -36.19
CA LEU A 65 91.46 -2.66 -34.96
C LEU A 65 92.21 -1.62 -34.11
N GLN A 66 93.52 -1.78 -33.92
CA GLN A 66 94.33 -0.84 -33.15
C GLN A 66 94.37 0.55 -33.80
N CYS A 67 94.59 0.62 -35.11
CA CYS A 67 94.55 1.89 -35.86
C CYS A 67 93.18 2.56 -35.71
N THR A 68 92.09 1.81 -35.85
CA THR A 68 90.73 2.35 -35.73
C THR A 68 90.42 2.84 -34.31
N ILE A 69 90.81 2.08 -33.28
CA ILE A 69 90.63 2.50 -31.87
C ILE A 69 91.44 3.75 -31.58
N THR A 70 92.67 3.85 -32.10
CA THR A 70 93.53 5.03 -31.91
C THR A 70 92.90 6.27 -32.51
N ASP A 71 92.37 6.18 -33.73
CA ASP A 71 91.65 7.29 -34.40
C ASP A 71 90.36 7.67 -33.66
N LEU A 72 89.58 6.69 -33.18
CA LEU A 72 88.34 6.90 -32.43
C LEU A 72 88.54 7.54 -31.04
N THR A 73 89.69 7.29 -30.39
CA THR A 73 89.95 7.72 -29.00
C THR A 73 90.79 8.99 -28.89
N HIS A 74 91.30 9.50 -30.02
CA HIS A 74 92.14 10.68 -30.03
C HIS A 74 91.32 11.97 -29.78
N LYS A 75 91.55 12.62 -28.63
CA LYS A 75 90.73 13.73 -28.09
C LYS A 75 90.54 14.93 -29.03
N ASN A 76 91.47 15.16 -29.97
CA ASN A 76 91.41 16.30 -30.89
C ASN A 76 90.75 15.98 -32.25
N HIS A 77 90.28 14.73 -32.45
CA HIS A 77 89.73 14.29 -33.73
C HIS A 77 88.22 14.05 -33.71
N HIS A 78 87.48 14.38 -32.65
CA HIS A 78 86.05 14.06 -32.54
C HIS A 78 85.20 14.49 -33.75
N ASP A 79 85.38 15.70 -34.29
CA ASP A 79 84.66 16.16 -35.50
C ASP A 79 85.08 15.41 -36.76
N ARG A 80 86.36 15.04 -36.85
CA ARG A 80 86.92 14.23 -37.95
C ARG A 80 86.41 12.80 -37.86
N SER A 81 86.43 12.19 -36.68
CA SER A 81 85.90 10.85 -36.42
C SER A 81 84.39 10.80 -36.69
N LEU A 82 83.61 11.83 -36.34
CA LEU A 82 82.18 11.88 -36.66
C LEU A 82 81.93 11.76 -38.18
N LYS A 83 82.71 12.51 -38.97
CA LYS A 83 82.63 12.47 -40.44
C LYS A 83 83.05 11.12 -41.03
N ARG A 84 83.67 10.24 -40.24
CA ARG A 84 84.15 8.91 -40.66
C ARG A 84 83.28 7.76 -40.15
N LEU A 85 82.16 8.07 -39.50
CA LEU A 85 81.32 7.10 -38.81
C LEU A 85 80.93 5.89 -39.68
N ASP A 86 80.47 6.14 -40.90
CA ASP A 86 80.01 5.08 -41.82
C ASP A 86 81.14 4.08 -42.12
N ALA A 87 82.37 4.57 -42.24
CA ALA A 87 83.54 3.73 -42.45
C ALA A 87 83.85 2.89 -41.20
N TYR A 88 83.70 3.46 -40.00
CA TYR A 88 83.84 2.69 -38.75
C TYR A 88 82.78 1.61 -38.61
N LEU A 89 81.52 1.89 -38.96
CA LEU A 89 80.43 0.90 -38.95
C LEU A 89 80.71 -0.23 -39.95
N TYR A 90 81.14 0.12 -41.16
CA TYR A 90 81.51 -0.85 -42.19
C TYR A 90 82.71 -1.71 -41.77
N MET A 91 83.80 -1.09 -41.30
CA MET A 91 84.97 -1.80 -40.78
C MET A 91 84.61 -2.72 -39.62
N TYR A 92 83.83 -2.23 -38.65
CA TYR A 92 83.40 -3.02 -37.50
C TYR A 92 82.70 -4.30 -37.97
N ARG A 93 81.81 -4.18 -38.96
CA ARG A 93 81.05 -5.31 -39.48
C ARG A 93 81.90 -6.27 -40.30
N ARG A 94 82.77 -5.79 -41.18
CA ARG A 94 83.73 -6.65 -41.91
C ARG A 94 84.63 -7.43 -40.95
N ILE A 95 85.09 -6.79 -39.89
CA ILE A 95 85.90 -7.46 -38.84
C ILE A 95 85.08 -8.50 -38.07
N GLN A 96 83.79 -8.24 -37.79
CA GLN A 96 82.91 -9.25 -37.20
C GLN A 96 82.72 -10.48 -38.11
N GLU A 97 82.67 -10.29 -39.43
CA GLU A 97 82.59 -11.38 -40.39
C GLU A 97 83.90 -12.19 -40.41
N TYR A 98 85.04 -11.52 -40.37
CA TYR A 98 86.34 -12.19 -40.22
C TYR A 98 86.44 -13.03 -38.94
N ASN A 99 85.81 -12.58 -37.85
CA ASN A 99 85.81 -13.30 -36.58
C ASN A 99 85.05 -14.64 -36.64
N LYS A 100 84.25 -14.89 -37.70
CA LYS A 100 83.61 -16.19 -37.93
C LYS A 100 84.59 -17.25 -38.42
N TRP A 101 85.72 -16.84 -38.99
CA TRP A 101 86.68 -17.74 -39.63
C TRP A 101 88.08 -17.65 -39.02
N ALA A 102 88.39 -16.57 -38.29
CA ALA A 102 89.66 -16.37 -37.58
C ALA A 102 89.43 -15.92 -36.13
N VAL A 103 90.24 -16.44 -35.20
CA VAL A 103 90.20 -16.03 -33.78
C VAL A 103 90.87 -14.65 -33.64
N ILE A 104 90.07 -13.59 -33.62
CA ILE A 104 90.53 -12.21 -33.44
C ILE A 104 90.49 -11.86 -31.94
N ASP A 105 91.29 -10.88 -31.51
CA ASP A 105 91.25 -10.40 -30.14
C ASP A 105 89.90 -9.74 -29.82
N ASN A 106 89.05 -10.48 -29.11
CA ASN A 106 87.74 -10.01 -28.66
C ASN A 106 87.84 -8.77 -27.76
N LYS A 107 88.94 -8.52 -27.03
CA LYS A 107 89.09 -7.29 -26.23
C LYS A 107 89.24 -6.07 -27.14
N LEU A 108 90.02 -6.17 -28.21
CA LEU A 108 90.18 -5.08 -29.18
C LEU A 108 88.87 -4.84 -29.93
N LEU A 109 88.18 -5.90 -30.37
CA LEU A 109 86.89 -5.77 -31.05
C LEU A 109 85.82 -5.10 -30.15
N GLN A 110 85.76 -5.45 -28.86
CA GLN A 110 84.88 -4.78 -27.90
C GLN A 110 85.34 -3.35 -27.59
N GLY A 111 86.65 -3.10 -27.59
CA GLY A 111 87.25 -1.77 -27.47
C GLY A 111 86.80 -0.83 -28.59
N MET A 112 86.91 -1.28 -29.85
CA MET A 112 86.42 -0.54 -31.03
C MET A 112 84.92 -0.25 -30.92
N LYS A 113 84.11 -1.28 -30.60
CA LYS A 113 82.67 -1.13 -30.41
C LYS A 113 82.35 -0.05 -29.35
N LYS A 114 83.01 -0.12 -28.19
CA LYS A 114 82.80 0.82 -27.09
C LYS A 114 83.15 2.25 -27.49
N SER A 115 84.30 2.47 -28.11
CA SER A 115 84.74 3.80 -28.55
C SER A 115 83.83 4.39 -29.65
N MET A 116 83.40 3.55 -30.61
CA MET A 116 82.46 3.94 -31.65
C MET A 116 81.10 4.33 -31.05
N LEU A 117 80.57 3.54 -30.13
CA LEU A 117 79.33 3.82 -29.42
C LEU A 117 79.41 5.10 -28.58
N GLN A 118 80.53 5.34 -27.89
CA GLN A 118 80.74 6.59 -27.15
C GLN A 118 80.74 7.81 -28.06
N LEU A 119 81.38 7.72 -29.24
CA LEU A 119 81.37 8.78 -30.25
C LEU A 119 79.95 9.06 -30.76
N LEU A 120 79.20 7.98 -31.08
CA LEU A 120 77.79 8.06 -31.49
C LEU A 120 76.93 8.79 -30.46
N VAL A 121 77.04 8.38 -29.19
CA VAL A 121 76.26 8.96 -28.09
C VAL A 121 76.65 10.41 -27.83
N LEU A 122 77.95 10.73 -27.83
CA LEU A 122 78.42 12.10 -27.64
C LEU A 122 77.82 13.05 -28.69
N ALA A 123 77.88 12.65 -29.96
CA ALA A 123 77.31 13.41 -31.06
C ALA A 123 75.79 13.53 -30.97
N PHE A 124 75.13 12.43 -30.62
CA PHE A 124 73.68 12.37 -30.48
C PHE A 124 73.16 13.26 -29.36
N ILE A 125 73.80 13.23 -28.19
CA ILE A 125 73.43 14.09 -27.05
C ILE A 125 73.70 15.57 -27.38
N THR A 126 74.91 15.90 -27.85
CA THR A 126 75.33 17.30 -28.10
C THR A 126 74.47 18.00 -29.16
N THR A 127 73.97 17.25 -30.14
CA THR A 127 73.14 17.78 -31.23
C THR A 127 71.64 17.55 -31.05
N ARG A 128 71.20 17.10 -29.87
CA ARG A 128 69.80 16.73 -29.60
C ARG A 128 69.21 15.79 -30.66
N GLY A 129 70.00 14.80 -31.05
CA GLY A 129 69.63 13.77 -32.00
C GLY A 129 69.80 14.14 -33.48
N GLN A 130 70.16 15.38 -33.82
CA GLN A 130 70.33 15.78 -35.24
C GLN A 130 71.50 15.08 -35.92
N GLN A 131 72.56 14.77 -35.18
CA GLN A 131 73.70 13.95 -35.62
C GLN A 131 73.80 12.70 -34.73
N PRO A 132 74.49 11.63 -35.15
CA PRO A 132 75.08 11.45 -36.48
C PRO A 132 74.02 11.07 -37.52
N ASN A 133 74.35 11.27 -38.80
CA ASN A 133 73.58 10.82 -39.95
C ASN A 133 74.46 9.98 -40.86
N LEU A 134 73.89 8.93 -41.46
CA LEU A 134 74.55 8.17 -42.52
C LEU A 134 74.72 9.04 -43.76
N LEU A 135 75.93 9.02 -44.31
CA LEU A 135 76.33 9.66 -45.56
C LEU A 135 76.24 8.66 -46.72
N VAL A 136 76.54 7.39 -46.46
CA VAL A 136 76.38 6.27 -47.39
C VAL A 136 74.90 6.02 -47.64
N LYS A 137 74.52 5.98 -48.92
CA LYS A 137 73.14 5.70 -49.39
C LYS A 137 73.05 4.46 -50.25
N ASP A 138 74.19 3.83 -50.56
CA ASP A 138 74.24 2.62 -51.38
C ASP A 138 73.62 1.43 -50.62
N LYS A 139 72.74 0.70 -51.31
CA LYS A 139 71.94 -0.37 -50.71
C LYS A 139 72.83 -1.51 -50.22
N ASP A 140 73.78 -1.97 -51.02
CA ASP A 140 74.61 -3.13 -50.70
C ASP A 140 75.61 -2.82 -49.58
N GLN A 141 76.14 -1.60 -49.56
CA GLN A 141 76.99 -1.12 -48.48
C GLN A 141 76.23 -1.00 -47.15
N LEU A 142 75.00 -0.46 -47.16
CA LEU A 142 74.16 -0.37 -45.97
C LEU A 142 73.69 -1.73 -45.45
N LEU A 143 73.34 -2.66 -46.37
CA LEU A 143 73.05 -4.05 -46.03
C LEU A 143 74.26 -4.74 -45.40
N THR A 144 75.46 -4.45 -45.93
CA THR A 144 76.72 -4.96 -45.37
C THR A 144 76.95 -4.42 -43.97
N MET A 145 76.80 -3.11 -43.73
CA MET A 145 76.96 -2.52 -42.39
C MET A 145 76.01 -3.11 -41.35
N ASN A 146 74.80 -3.52 -41.76
CA ASN A 146 73.78 -4.15 -40.93
C ASN A 146 73.58 -3.46 -39.56
N ILE A 147 73.34 -2.15 -39.63
CA ILE A 147 73.15 -1.30 -38.44
C ILE A 147 72.04 -1.84 -37.51
N PRO A 148 70.90 -2.38 -37.99
CA PRO A 148 69.88 -2.97 -37.11
C PRO A 148 70.41 -4.12 -36.24
N GLN A 149 71.39 -4.91 -36.68
CA GLN A 149 71.99 -5.96 -35.85
C GLN A 149 72.75 -5.39 -34.64
N HIS A 150 73.19 -4.13 -34.68
CA HIS A 150 73.79 -3.50 -33.50
C HIS A 150 72.77 -3.23 -32.39
N LEU A 151 71.48 -3.07 -32.72
CA LEU A 151 70.41 -2.95 -31.74
C LEU A 151 70.24 -4.23 -30.91
N SER A 152 70.41 -5.41 -31.52
CA SER A 152 70.31 -6.69 -30.79
C SER A 152 71.40 -6.87 -29.72
N SER A 153 72.44 -6.02 -29.75
CA SER A 153 73.49 -6.01 -28.74
C SER A 153 73.14 -5.20 -27.49
N ILE A 154 72.05 -4.42 -27.52
CA ILE A 154 71.50 -3.73 -26.35
C ILE A 154 70.45 -4.65 -25.71
N VAL A 155 70.90 -5.46 -24.76
CA VAL A 155 70.03 -6.40 -24.04
C VAL A 155 69.23 -5.69 -22.94
N THR A 156 69.83 -4.67 -22.32
CA THR A 156 69.26 -3.91 -21.20
C THR A 156 69.31 -2.40 -21.47
N ILE A 157 68.18 -1.72 -21.26
CA ILE A 157 68.08 -0.26 -21.30
C ILE A 157 68.12 0.29 -19.87
N ASP A 158 69.20 1.00 -19.53
CA ASP A 158 69.39 1.72 -18.27
C ASP A 158 69.72 3.20 -18.55
N LYS A 159 70.05 3.98 -17.50
CA LYS A 159 70.39 5.41 -17.64
C LYS A 159 71.59 5.68 -18.55
N LEU A 160 72.51 4.74 -18.71
CA LEU A 160 73.71 4.87 -19.54
C LEU A 160 73.44 4.38 -20.97
N SER A 161 72.69 3.28 -21.14
CA SER A 161 72.45 2.66 -22.44
C SER A 161 71.25 3.25 -23.21
N ILE A 162 70.38 4.05 -22.58
CA ILE A 162 69.23 4.67 -23.28
C ILE A 162 69.65 5.58 -24.44
N HIS A 163 70.71 6.36 -24.29
CA HIS A 163 71.21 7.21 -25.36
C HIS A 163 71.87 6.40 -26.48
N HIS A 164 72.49 5.26 -26.13
CA HIS A 164 73.02 4.32 -27.11
C HIS A 164 71.89 3.71 -27.94
N PHE A 165 70.79 3.35 -27.29
CA PHE A 165 69.60 2.82 -27.92
C PHE A 165 69.03 3.82 -28.94
N PHE A 166 68.72 5.06 -28.55
CA PHE A 166 68.15 6.04 -29.47
C PHE A 166 69.10 6.41 -30.62
N ALA A 167 70.41 6.55 -30.37
CA ALA A 167 71.38 6.85 -31.42
C ALA A 167 71.42 5.74 -32.49
N LEU A 168 71.44 4.46 -32.08
CA LEU A 168 71.40 3.32 -33.00
C LEU A 168 70.05 3.14 -33.67
N SER A 169 68.94 3.42 -32.98
CA SER A 169 67.60 3.37 -33.57
C SER A 169 67.47 4.38 -34.70
N LYS A 170 67.97 5.61 -34.49
CA LYS A 170 67.98 6.65 -35.53
C LYS A 170 68.74 6.18 -36.77
N LEU A 171 69.97 5.70 -36.60
CA LEU A 171 70.79 5.24 -37.73
C LEU A 171 70.17 4.03 -38.43
N SER A 172 69.54 3.12 -37.68
CA SER A 172 68.86 1.95 -38.23
C SER A 172 67.64 2.34 -39.07
N MET A 173 66.82 3.28 -38.58
CA MET A 173 65.69 3.83 -39.32
C MET A 173 66.14 4.59 -40.58
N GLN A 174 67.24 5.35 -40.48
CA GLN A 174 67.83 6.05 -41.62
C GLN A 174 68.37 5.07 -42.68
N ALA A 175 69.05 4.00 -42.26
CA ALA A 175 69.57 2.97 -43.17
C ALA A 175 68.43 2.26 -43.92
N VAL A 176 67.40 1.85 -43.19
CA VAL A 176 66.20 1.21 -43.76
C VAL A 176 65.51 2.14 -44.76
N ARG A 177 65.44 3.45 -44.47
CA ARG A 177 64.88 4.45 -45.39
C ARG A 177 65.65 4.52 -46.71
N PHE A 178 66.99 4.46 -46.68
CA PHE A 178 67.81 4.52 -47.89
C PHE A 178 67.75 3.24 -48.72
N ILE A 179 67.57 2.08 -48.09
CA ILE A 179 67.42 0.78 -48.78
C ILE A 179 66.13 0.72 -49.62
N ASN A 180 65.09 1.47 -49.22
CA ASN A 180 63.81 1.71 -49.92
C ASN A 180 63.19 0.45 -50.56
N ASP A 181 63.13 -0.64 -49.79
CA ASP A 181 62.55 -1.92 -50.21
C ASP A 181 61.28 -2.19 -49.41
N ASN A 182 60.17 -2.53 -50.07
CA ASN A 182 58.87 -2.73 -49.39
C ASN A 182 58.90 -3.87 -48.35
N TYR A 183 59.91 -4.74 -48.41
CA TYR A 183 60.14 -5.85 -47.48
C TYR A 183 60.84 -5.43 -46.17
N TYR A 184 61.53 -4.29 -46.13
CA TYR A 184 62.25 -3.81 -44.93
C TYR A 184 61.51 -2.61 -44.31
N ARG A 185 60.46 -2.87 -43.51
CA ARG A 185 59.86 -1.84 -42.65
C ARG A 185 60.21 -2.13 -41.20
N LEU A 186 61.09 -1.33 -40.62
CA LEU A 186 61.45 -1.43 -39.21
C LEU A 186 60.46 -0.60 -38.38
N GLN A 187 59.62 -1.24 -37.56
CA GLN A 187 58.74 -0.53 -36.64
C GLN A 187 59.37 -0.45 -35.24
N TRP A 188 58.94 0.53 -34.45
CA TRP A 188 59.40 0.69 -33.06
C TRP A 188 59.13 -0.55 -32.19
N ILE A 189 58.03 -1.25 -32.41
CA ILE A 189 57.71 -2.48 -31.68
C ILE A 189 58.77 -3.56 -31.96
N ASP A 190 59.20 -3.72 -33.21
CA ASP A 190 60.23 -4.70 -33.60
C ASP A 190 61.59 -4.36 -32.96
N ILE A 191 61.91 -3.06 -32.86
CA ILE A 191 63.12 -2.60 -32.17
C ILE A 191 63.03 -2.92 -30.67
N LEU A 192 61.90 -2.61 -30.03
CA LEU A 192 61.70 -2.77 -28.60
C LEU A 192 61.56 -4.23 -28.18
N SER A 193 61.01 -5.11 -29.03
CA SER A 193 60.87 -6.54 -28.75
C SER A 193 62.22 -7.23 -28.57
N ASN A 194 63.28 -6.71 -29.20
CA ASN A 194 64.64 -7.24 -29.09
C ASN A 194 65.34 -6.92 -27.75
N VAL A 195 64.83 -5.93 -27.01
CA VAL A 195 65.35 -5.56 -25.69
C VAL A 195 64.80 -6.54 -24.65
N LYS A 196 65.63 -7.14 -23.79
CA LYS A 196 65.15 -8.06 -22.75
C LYS A 196 64.67 -7.34 -21.50
N THR A 197 65.40 -6.31 -21.06
CA THR A 197 65.14 -5.64 -19.78
C THR A 197 65.19 -4.11 -19.94
N ILE A 198 64.21 -3.40 -19.36
CA ILE A 198 64.19 -1.94 -19.29
C ILE A 198 64.25 -1.55 -17.80
N ASP A 199 65.41 -1.08 -17.35
CA ASP A 199 65.71 -0.76 -15.95
C ASP A 199 65.68 0.76 -15.67
N ILE A 200 64.66 1.43 -16.19
CA ILE A 200 64.33 2.83 -15.95
C ILE A 200 62.81 2.97 -15.83
N THR A 201 62.31 4.14 -15.41
CA THR A 201 60.86 4.37 -15.38
C THR A 201 60.35 4.69 -16.77
N LEU A 202 59.07 4.40 -17.03
CA LEU A 202 58.42 4.75 -18.30
C LEU A 202 58.52 6.26 -18.58
N LYS A 203 58.36 7.08 -17.53
CA LYS A 203 58.49 8.53 -17.61
C LYS A 203 59.89 8.95 -18.09
N GLN A 204 60.95 8.39 -17.50
CA GLN A 204 62.33 8.66 -17.93
C GLN A 204 62.58 8.24 -19.38
N PHE A 205 62.04 7.10 -19.81
CA PHE A 205 62.17 6.64 -21.19
C PHE A 205 61.54 7.63 -22.18
N ILE A 206 60.30 8.05 -21.91
CA ILE A 206 59.57 8.99 -22.77
C ILE A 206 60.18 10.40 -22.72
N GLU A 207 60.64 10.89 -21.56
CA GLU A 207 61.32 12.18 -21.45
C GLU A 207 62.58 12.23 -22.35
N VAL A 208 63.36 11.14 -22.36
CA VAL A 208 64.52 11.05 -23.25
C VAL A 208 64.12 10.97 -24.72
N TYR A 209 63.03 10.27 -25.07
CA TYR A 209 62.49 10.29 -26.43
C TYR A 209 62.07 11.70 -26.85
N LEU A 210 61.34 12.42 -26.00
CA LEU A 210 60.86 13.78 -26.27
C LEU A 210 62.02 14.75 -26.50
N ASN A 211 63.13 14.60 -25.77
CA ASN A 211 64.36 15.38 -26.01
C ASN A 211 64.94 15.16 -27.42
N TYR A 212 64.64 14.03 -28.06
CA TYR A 212 65.12 13.65 -29.39
C TYR A 212 64.01 13.51 -30.43
N GLN A 213 62.79 13.99 -30.14
CA GLN A 213 61.61 13.74 -30.96
C GLN A 213 61.79 14.20 -32.42
N GLU A 214 62.43 15.35 -32.61
CA GLU A 214 62.74 15.89 -33.94
C GLU A 214 63.60 14.95 -34.80
N ALA A 215 64.47 14.15 -34.18
CA ALA A 215 65.29 13.17 -34.88
C ALA A 215 64.46 11.99 -35.43
N PHE A 216 63.26 11.78 -34.88
CA PHE A 216 62.35 10.67 -35.21
C PHE A 216 61.05 11.14 -35.87
N LYS A 217 60.98 12.38 -36.37
CA LYS A 217 59.75 12.93 -36.99
C LYS A 217 59.19 12.08 -38.13
N ASP A 218 60.06 11.36 -38.86
CA ASP A 218 59.68 10.48 -39.97
C ASP A 218 59.16 9.11 -39.47
N PHE A 219 59.44 8.76 -38.20
CA PHE A 219 59.04 7.52 -37.54
C PHE A 219 58.64 7.82 -36.08
N PRO A 220 57.54 8.57 -35.85
CA PRO A 220 57.14 8.95 -34.50
C PRO A 220 56.66 7.73 -33.70
N PHE A 221 56.74 7.83 -32.38
CA PHE A 221 56.02 6.91 -31.50
C PHE A 221 54.52 6.98 -31.78
N ASP A 222 53.89 5.82 -31.87
CA ASP A 222 52.44 5.70 -31.99
C ASP A 222 51.83 5.14 -30.69
N THR A 223 50.49 5.06 -30.66
CA THR A 223 49.75 4.48 -29.53
C THR A 223 50.17 3.04 -29.23
N SER A 224 50.52 2.26 -30.26
CA SER A 224 50.93 0.86 -30.13
C SER A 224 52.22 0.71 -29.33
N VAL A 225 53.19 1.61 -29.57
CA VAL A 225 54.48 1.64 -28.88
C VAL A 225 54.32 1.97 -27.41
N LEU A 226 53.53 3.00 -27.07
CA LEU A 226 53.27 3.35 -25.67
C LEU A 226 52.62 2.19 -24.90
N ILE A 227 51.65 1.53 -25.52
CA ILE A 227 50.96 0.36 -24.96
C ILE A 227 51.94 -0.81 -24.76
N HIS A 228 52.80 -1.08 -25.74
CA HIS A 228 53.84 -2.11 -25.62
C HIS A 228 54.82 -1.80 -24.48
N LEU A 229 55.22 -0.55 -24.31
CA LEU A 229 56.07 -0.13 -23.19
C LEU A 229 55.37 -0.29 -21.84
N ILE A 230 54.09 0.09 -21.73
CA ILE A 230 53.29 -0.11 -20.50
C ILE A 230 53.15 -1.60 -20.18
N GLN A 231 52.96 -2.46 -21.18
CA GLN A 231 52.89 -3.90 -20.99
C GLN A 231 54.19 -4.49 -20.42
N ARG A 232 55.34 -3.96 -20.86
CA ARG A 232 56.66 -4.48 -20.50
C ARG A 232 57.27 -3.86 -19.25
N MET A 233 56.82 -2.67 -18.87
CA MET A 233 57.36 -1.92 -17.73
C MET A 233 56.36 -1.95 -16.57
N HIS A 234 56.72 -2.63 -15.47
CA HIS A 234 55.83 -2.75 -14.32
C HIS A 234 55.47 -1.37 -13.74
N PRO A 235 54.18 -1.10 -13.44
CA PRO A 235 53.73 0.15 -12.81
C PRO A 235 54.41 0.52 -11.48
N SER A 236 55.03 -0.45 -10.78
CA SER A 236 55.50 -0.32 -9.41
C SER A 236 56.77 0.52 -9.23
N LYS A 237 57.41 0.94 -10.33
CA LYS A 237 58.54 1.89 -10.30
C LYS A 237 58.08 3.38 -10.27
N GLN A 238 56.77 3.65 -10.30
CA GLN A 238 56.19 5.01 -10.20
C GLN A 238 55.61 5.21 -8.80
N VAL A 239 56.41 5.77 -7.88
CA VAL A 239 56.08 5.73 -6.43
C VAL A 239 55.24 6.94 -5.96
N GLN A 240 55.08 8.00 -6.77
CA GLN A 240 54.51 9.27 -6.31
C GLN A 240 53.17 9.68 -6.94
N GLU A 241 52.79 9.14 -8.10
CA GLU A 241 51.54 9.51 -8.79
C GLU A 241 50.82 8.25 -9.30
N SER A 242 49.48 8.32 -9.43
CA SER A 242 48.67 7.25 -10.00
C SER A 242 49.23 6.81 -11.37
N PRO A 243 49.42 5.50 -11.59
CA PRO A 243 49.94 4.98 -12.86
C PRO A 243 49.11 5.45 -14.06
N PHE A 244 47.79 5.52 -13.91
CA PHE A 244 46.87 5.92 -14.98
C PHE A 244 46.97 7.40 -15.33
N ARG A 245 47.13 8.27 -14.32
CA ARG A 245 47.41 9.70 -14.57
C ARG A 245 48.72 9.86 -15.31
N THR A 246 49.75 9.12 -14.91
CA THR A 246 51.04 9.13 -15.59
C THR A 246 50.90 8.67 -17.04
N PHE A 247 50.17 7.59 -17.32
CA PHE A 247 49.95 7.12 -18.69
C PHE A 247 49.20 8.13 -19.55
N LEU A 248 48.15 8.77 -19.01
CA LEU A 248 47.39 9.80 -19.73
C LEU A 248 48.22 11.07 -19.98
N GLN A 249 49.05 11.48 -19.02
CA GLN A 249 49.98 12.60 -19.21
C GLN A 249 51.03 12.28 -20.28
N LEU A 250 51.61 11.07 -20.27
CA LEU A 250 52.57 10.63 -21.28
C LEU A 250 51.93 10.50 -22.67
N ASN A 251 50.69 10.03 -22.75
CA ASN A 251 49.95 9.99 -24.01
C ASN A 251 49.73 11.41 -24.58
N LYS A 252 49.43 12.38 -23.72
CA LYS A 252 49.30 13.79 -24.09
C LYS A 252 50.64 14.41 -24.52
N SER A 253 51.74 14.14 -23.79
CA SER A 253 53.06 14.69 -24.15
C SER A 253 53.57 14.15 -25.48
N LEU A 254 53.18 12.93 -25.86
CA LEU A 254 53.45 12.33 -27.17
C LEU A 254 52.48 12.78 -28.28
N ASN A 255 51.48 13.60 -27.97
CA ASN A 255 50.42 14.04 -28.89
C ASN A 255 49.67 12.88 -29.58
N LEU A 256 49.35 11.83 -28.80
CA LEU A 256 48.66 10.63 -29.29
C LEU A 256 47.14 10.71 -29.07
N ASP A 257 46.37 10.01 -29.91
CA ASP A 257 44.91 9.89 -29.75
C ASP A 257 44.57 9.14 -28.43
N GLY A 258 43.97 9.89 -27.49
CA GLY A 258 43.58 9.36 -26.19
C GLY A 258 42.48 8.31 -26.23
N ILE A 259 41.52 8.42 -27.16
CA ILE A 259 40.41 7.45 -27.28
C ILE A 259 40.96 6.14 -27.83
N LEU A 260 41.80 6.21 -28.87
CA LEU A 260 42.46 5.03 -29.43
C LEU A 260 43.37 4.35 -28.41
N PHE A 261 44.09 5.14 -27.59
CA PHE A 261 44.90 4.63 -26.49
C PHE A 261 44.07 3.83 -25.48
N LEU A 262 42.98 4.39 -24.98
CA LEU A 262 42.11 3.74 -24.01
C LEU A 262 41.52 2.44 -24.58
N LYS A 263 40.98 2.46 -25.80
CA LYS A 263 40.42 1.24 -26.43
C LYS A 263 41.43 0.09 -26.52
N ARG A 264 42.69 0.39 -26.84
CA ARG A 264 43.74 -0.62 -26.95
C ARG A 264 44.34 -1.01 -25.59
N PHE A 265 44.38 -0.09 -24.63
CA PHE A 265 44.88 -0.35 -23.28
C PHE A 265 43.95 -1.29 -22.49
N HIS A 266 42.68 -1.38 -22.85
CA HIS A 266 41.69 -2.23 -22.19
C HIS A 266 42.15 -3.68 -21.98
N SER A 267 42.76 -4.31 -22.99
CA SER A 267 43.24 -5.69 -22.91
C SER A 267 44.36 -5.87 -21.88
N ILE A 268 45.25 -4.89 -21.76
CA ILE A 268 46.35 -4.87 -20.78
C ILE A 268 45.79 -4.64 -19.38
N PHE A 269 44.85 -3.71 -19.25
CA PHE A 269 44.19 -3.43 -17.98
C PHE A 269 43.59 -4.71 -17.37
N SER A 270 42.86 -5.50 -18.16
CA SER A 270 42.27 -6.77 -17.68
C SER A 270 43.32 -7.76 -17.16
N VAL A 271 44.49 -7.84 -17.79
CA VAL A 271 45.59 -8.71 -17.35
C VAL A 271 46.20 -8.19 -16.05
N HIS A 272 46.44 -6.88 -15.96
CA HIS A 272 47.04 -6.26 -14.78
C HIS A 272 46.12 -6.31 -13.55
N ILE A 273 44.81 -6.18 -13.73
CA ILE A 273 43.82 -6.35 -12.66
C ILE A 273 43.85 -7.78 -12.11
N LYS A 274 43.85 -8.80 -12.98
CA LYS A 274 43.94 -10.21 -12.54
C LYS A 274 45.21 -10.52 -11.75
N ASN A 275 46.29 -9.82 -12.04
CA ASN A 275 47.56 -9.97 -11.34
C ASN A 275 47.68 -9.07 -10.10
N ASN A 276 46.64 -8.31 -9.72
CA ASN A 276 46.63 -7.36 -8.59
C ASN A 276 47.74 -6.30 -8.66
N TRP A 277 48.06 -5.81 -9.87
CA TRP A 277 49.13 -4.81 -10.07
C TRP A 277 48.74 -3.38 -9.71
N TYR A 278 47.45 -3.11 -9.54
CA TYR A 278 46.90 -1.79 -9.21
C TYR A 278 46.20 -1.83 -7.85
N ARG A 279 46.32 -0.74 -7.09
CA ARG A 279 45.52 -0.57 -5.87
C ARG A 279 44.10 -0.14 -6.25
N MET A 280 43.15 -0.36 -5.34
CA MET A 280 41.76 0.06 -5.55
C MET A 280 41.65 1.57 -5.82
N GLU A 281 42.45 2.38 -5.12
CA GLU A 281 42.47 3.84 -5.30
C GLU A 281 42.94 4.24 -6.70
N ASP A 282 43.95 3.55 -7.25
CA ASP A 282 44.43 3.79 -8.61
C ASP A 282 43.34 3.52 -9.65
N ILE A 283 42.58 2.44 -9.45
CA ILE A 283 41.47 2.05 -10.33
C ILE A 283 40.31 3.02 -10.20
N ALA A 284 39.99 3.46 -8.99
CA ALA A 284 38.98 4.48 -8.76
C ALA A 284 39.33 5.77 -9.50
N GLU A 285 40.60 6.20 -9.47
CA GLU A 285 41.05 7.35 -10.27
C GLU A 285 40.91 7.14 -11.78
N LEU A 286 41.18 5.94 -12.30
CA LEU A 286 40.93 5.63 -13.72
C LEU A 286 39.45 5.82 -14.07
N PHE A 287 38.54 5.34 -13.21
CA PHE A 287 37.10 5.49 -13.40
C PHE A 287 36.64 6.95 -13.34
N THR A 288 37.30 7.81 -12.57
CA THR A 288 37.06 9.27 -12.65
C THR A 288 37.40 9.86 -14.01
N CYS A 289 38.38 9.29 -14.72
CA CYS A 289 38.74 9.75 -16.07
C CYS A 289 37.66 9.40 -17.12
N PHE A 290 36.83 8.39 -16.87
CA PHE A 290 35.75 7.95 -17.76
C PHE A 290 34.38 8.56 -17.41
N GLN A 291 34.34 9.54 -16.52
CA GLN A 291 33.09 10.20 -16.08
C GLN A 291 32.21 10.69 -17.24
N SER A 292 32.79 11.04 -18.40
CA SER A 292 32.05 11.56 -19.55
C SER A 292 31.74 10.52 -20.65
N ASP A 293 32.22 9.28 -20.53
CA ASP A 293 32.06 8.22 -21.54
C ASP A 293 31.46 6.95 -20.91
N ASP A 294 30.15 6.80 -21.09
CA ASP A 294 29.34 5.69 -20.55
C ASP A 294 29.79 4.32 -21.07
N GLN A 295 30.23 4.24 -22.33
CA GLN A 295 30.62 2.97 -22.96
C GLN A 295 31.99 2.51 -22.46
N LEU A 296 32.96 3.42 -22.39
CA LEU A 296 34.28 3.09 -21.84
C LEU A 296 34.20 2.79 -20.35
N PHE A 297 33.36 3.51 -19.60
CA PHE A 297 33.14 3.23 -18.18
C PHE A 297 32.63 1.80 -17.98
N ASP A 298 31.53 1.42 -18.64
CA ASP A 298 30.94 0.09 -18.53
C ASP A 298 31.94 -1.01 -18.86
N GLN A 299 32.65 -0.90 -19.99
CA GLN A 299 33.61 -1.91 -20.42
C GLN A 299 34.68 -2.19 -19.36
N TYR A 300 35.26 -1.14 -18.77
CA TYR A 300 36.30 -1.28 -17.77
C TYR A 300 35.74 -1.69 -16.40
N PHE A 301 34.61 -1.13 -15.98
CA PHE A 301 33.98 -1.43 -14.70
C PHE A 301 33.43 -2.87 -14.65
N SER A 302 32.80 -3.34 -15.71
CA SER A 302 32.33 -4.73 -15.85
C SER A 302 33.48 -5.74 -15.71
N HIS A 303 34.64 -5.46 -16.33
CA HIS A 303 35.82 -6.30 -16.13
C HIS A 303 36.36 -6.27 -14.70
N TYR A 304 36.48 -5.09 -14.09
CA TYR A 304 36.95 -4.98 -12.71
C TYR A 304 36.01 -5.69 -11.72
N SER A 305 34.71 -5.43 -11.83
CA SER A 305 33.67 -6.00 -10.98
C SER A 305 33.56 -7.53 -11.07
N SER A 306 33.96 -8.12 -12.20
CA SER A 306 34.01 -9.58 -12.39
C SER A 306 35.10 -10.26 -11.55
N THR A 307 36.19 -9.53 -11.25
CA THR A 307 37.35 -10.04 -10.50
C THR A 307 37.42 -9.52 -9.06
N ALA A 308 36.86 -8.36 -8.79
CA ALA A 308 36.92 -7.70 -7.49
C ALA A 308 36.01 -8.38 -6.46
N SER A 309 36.44 -8.40 -5.20
CA SER A 309 35.58 -8.85 -4.10
C SER A 309 34.49 -7.82 -3.79
N THR A 310 33.42 -8.24 -3.10
CA THR A 310 32.39 -7.30 -2.63
C THR A 310 32.98 -6.21 -1.72
N ASP A 311 34.01 -6.55 -0.93
CA ASP A 311 34.74 -5.59 -0.08
C ASP A 311 35.39 -4.49 -0.93
N ASP A 312 36.05 -4.87 -2.02
CA ASP A 312 36.77 -3.94 -2.89
C ASP A 312 35.81 -2.99 -3.61
N ILE A 313 34.68 -3.51 -4.12
CA ILE A 313 33.65 -2.71 -4.77
C ILE A 313 32.99 -1.75 -3.76
N TRP A 314 32.74 -2.20 -2.52
CA TRP A 314 32.21 -1.35 -1.45
C TRP A 314 33.21 -0.25 -1.06
N ASN A 315 34.48 -0.59 -0.89
CA ASN A 315 35.53 0.38 -0.55
C ASN A 315 35.75 1.38 -1.69
N MET A 316 35.65 0.96 -2.95
CA MET A 316 35.68 1.85 -4.11
C MET A 316 34.51 2.83 -4.11
N PHE A 317 33.29 2.36 -3.81
CA PHE A 317 32.13 3.23 -3.65
C PHE A 317 32.37 4.31 -2.59
N LEU A 318 32.86 3.93 -1.41
CA LEU A 318 33.17 4.89 -0.33
C LEU A 318 34.29 5.86 -0.75
N TYR A 319 35.33 5.37 -1.41
CA TYR A 319 36.46 6.19 -1.86
C TYR A 319 36.05 7.23 -2.90
N LEU A 320 35.23 6.86 -3.89
CA LEU A 320 34.72 7.79 -4.91
C LEU A 320 33.86 8.90 -4.27
N TYR A 321 33.07 8.59 -3.25
CA TYR A 321 32.29 9.58 -2.50
C TYR A 321 33.18 10.52 -1.69
N LYS A 322 34.19 9.99 -1.00
CA LYS A 322 35.17 10.78 -0.23
C LYS A 322 35.93 11.77 -1.12
N THR A 323 36.32 11.35 -2.31
CA THR A 323 37.03 12.20 -3.29
C THR A 323 36.10 13.18 -4.02
N GLY A 324 34.78 13.01 -3.93
CA GLY A 324 33.78 13.84 -4.61
C GLY A 324 33.75 13.65 -6.12
N ALA A 325 34.27 12.53 -6.62
CA ALA A 325 34.44 12.25 -8.04
C ALA A 325 33.28 11.41 -8.61
N ILE A 326 32.05 11.67 -8.13
CA ILE A 326 30.87 10.89 -8.48
C ILE A 326 29.95 11.67 -9.38
N ASN A 327 29.44 10.98 -10.41
CA ASN A 327 28.48 11.50 -11.35
C ASN A 327 27.47 10.43 -11.76
N ASN A 328 26.51 10.79 -12.60
CA ASN A 328 25.43 9.89 -13.01
C ASN A 328 25.91 8.65 -13.77
N VAL A 329 27.00 8.75 -14.56
CA VAL A 329 27.57 7.61 -15.30
C VAL A 329 28.13 6.56 -14.35
N ILE A 330 28.94 6.98 -13.37
CA ILE A 330 29.50 6.09 -12.35
C ILE A 330 28.37 5.40 -11.58
N LEU A 331 27.37 6.15 -11.14
CA LEU A 331 26.26 5.64 -10.35
C LEU A 331 25.39 4.64 -11.12
N LYS A 332 25.13 4.91 -12.40
CA LYS A 332 24.35 4.04 -13.29
C LYS A 332 24.89 2.60 -13.30
N HIS A 333 26.20 2.43 -13.29
CA HIS A 333 26.84 1.11 -13.37
C HIS A 333 27.25 0.53 -12.02
N LEU A 334 27.66 1.37 -11.07
CA LEU A 334 28.10 0.93 -9.74
C LEU A 334 26.94 0.43 -8.87
N ILE A 335 25.79 1.11 -8.89
CA ILE A 335 24.64 0.77 -8.05
C ILE A 335 24.07 -0.62 -8.37
N PRO A 336 23.82 -1.01 -9.63
CA PRO A 336 23.32 -2.36 -9.94
C PRO A 336 24.24 -3.47 -9.44
N ILE A 337 25.55 -3.32 -9.62
CA ILE A 337 26.53 -4.30 -9.15
C ILE A 337 26.58 -4.35 -7.62
N LEU A 338 26.55 -3.19 -6.94
CA LEU A 338 26.46 -3.16 -5.49
C LEU A 338 25.20 -3.87 -5.00
N ASN A 339 24.04 -3.59 -5.59
CA ASN A 339 22.78 -4.27 -5.26
C ASN A 339 22.84 -5.78 -5.53
N GLU A 340 23.44 -6.23 -6.62
CA GLU A 340 23.60 -7.65 -6.90
C GLU A 340 24.51 -8.33 -5.86
N ARG A 341 25.67 -7.73 -5.57
CA ARG A 341 26.68 -8.29 -4.67
C ARG A 341 26.22 -8.24 -3.21
N ILE A 342 25.53 -7.18 -2.78
CA ILE A 342 25.03 -7.04 -1.41
C ILE A 342 24.07 -8.17 -1.05
N LEU A 343 23.25 -8.62 -2.01
CA LEU A 343 22.32 -9.74 -1.81
C LEU A 343 23.08 -11.01 -1.42
N SER A 344 24.27 -11.26 -1.96
CA SER A 344 25.10 -12.43 -1.65
C SER A 344 25.95 -12.30 -0.37
N THR A 345 25.92 -11.15 0.30
CA THR A 345 26.81 -10.82 1.42
C THR A 345 26.31 -11.39 2.74
N SER A 346 27.23 -11.79 3.63
CA SER A 346 26.90 -12.21 4.99
C SER A 346 26.51 -11.04 5.90
N ILE A 347 25.73 -11.32 6.94
CA ILE A 347 25.29 -10.35 7.95
C ILE A 347 26.46 -9.57 8.55
N VAL A 348 27.54 -10.27 8.94
CA VAL A 348 28.74 -9.66 9.54
C VAL A 348 29.43 -8.69 8.58
N ASN A 349 29.54 -9.07 7.31
CA ASN A 349 30.16 -8.23 6.30
C ASN A 349 29.30 -7.00 6.01
N PHE A 350 27.98 -7.15 5.94
CA PHE A 350 27.07 -6.02 5.73
C PHE A 350 27.06 -5.04 6.91
N GLN A 351 27.08 -5.54 8.16
CA GLN A 351 27.25 -4.70 9.35
C GLN A 351 28.57 -3.91 9.30
N ARG A 352 29.66 -4.56 8.88
CA ARG A 352 30.95 -3.89 8.69
C ARG A 352 30.85 -2.79 7.61
N TYR A 353 30.22 -3.07 6.48
CA TYR A 353 30.02 -2.10 5.40
C TYR A 353 29.22 -0.87 5.84
N ALA A 354 28.16 -1.07 6.61
CA ALA A 354 27.35 0.02 7.11
C ALA A 354 28.11 0.87 8.16
N ARG A 355 28.92 0.25 9.02
CA ARG A 355 29.84 0.99 9.92
C ARG A 355 30.88 1.79 9.14
N LEU A 356 31.44 1.24 8.06
CA LEU A 356 32.38 1.95 7.19
C LEU A 356 31.70 3.12 6.47
N ALA A 357 30.46 2.95 5.99
CA ALA A 357 29.67 4.01 5.39
C ALA A 357 29.38 5.15 6.38
N LYS A 358 29.05 4.80 7.63
CA LYS A 358 28.88 5.78 8.73
C LYS A 358 30.16 6.60 8.97
N ASN A 359 31.30 5.93 9.11
CA ASN A 359 32.57 6.62 9.34
C ASN A 359 32.95 7.51 8.15
N CYS A 360 32.60 7.09 6.93
CA CYS A 360 32.85 7.86 5.71
C CYS A 360 31.99 9.13 5.63
N LEU A 361 30.78 9.15 6.22
CA LEU A 361 29.87 10.30 6.17
C LEU A 361 30.52 11.61 6.63
N GLY A 362 31.34 11.56 7.69
CA GLY A 362 32.06 12.73 8.23
C GLY A 362 33.17 13.25 7.31
N GLU A 363 33.64 12.42 6.37
CA GLU A 363 34.72 12.76 5.44
C GLU A 363 34.18 13.23 4.07
N ILE A 364 32.89 13.02 3.78
CA ILE A 364 32.24 13.43 2.54
C ILE A 364 31.90 14.93 2.59
N LYS A 365 32.15 15.64 1.49
CA LYS A 365 31.77 17.06 1.34
C LYS A 365 30.25 17.24 1.54
N LEU A 366 29.85 18.26 2.30
CA LEU A 366 28.45 18.58 2.65
C LEU A 366 27.48 18.49 1.45
N ALA A 367 27.87 19.00 0.27
CA ALA A 367 27.05 18.99 -0.93
C ALA A 367 26.64 17.59 -1.44
N PHE A 368 27.38 16.54 -1.07
CA PHE A 368 27.13 15.16 -1.51
C PHE A 368 26.59 14.25 -0.39
N GLN A 369 26.50 14.73 0.86
CA GLN A 369 26.09 13.90 1.99
C GLN A 369 24.65 13.41 1.84
N THR A 370 23.70 14.28 1.48
CA THR A 370 22.30 13.89 1.26
C THR A 370 22.18 12.86 0.14
N HIS A 371 22.95 13.04 -0.93
CA HIS A 371 22.94 12.14 -2.07
C HIS A 371 23.53 10.76 -1.73
N PHE A 372 24.62 10.74 -0.96
CA PHE A 372 25.22 9.51 -0.42
C PHE A 372 24.25 8.76 0.49
N ILE A 373 23.59 9.47 1.42
CA ILE A 373 22.59 8.89 2.32
C ILE A 373 21.49 8.20 1.51
N ASN A 374 20.87 8.89 0.55
CA ASN A 374 19.79 8.32 -0.25
C ASN A 374 20.22 7.06 -1.01
N LEU A 375 21.45 7.02 -1.51
CA LEU A 375 21.97 5.87 -2.24
C LEU A 375 22.35 4.71 -1.32
N PHE A 376 22.90 4.99 -0.14
CA PHE A 376 23.11 3.98 0.87
C PHE A 376 21.78 3.36 1.30
N GLU A 377 20.75 4.18 1.54
CA GLU A 377 19.39 3.71 1.89
C GLU A 377 18.80 2.80 0.79
N ASN A 378 19.02 3.12 -0.49
CA ASN A 378 18.57 2.24 -1.58
C ASN A 378 19.24 0.85 -1.54
N ILE A 379 20.55 0.80 -1.26
CA ILE A 379 21.29 -0.48 -1.15
C ILE A 379 20.86 -1.22 0.12
N PHE A 380 20.63 -0.49 1.21
CA PHE A 380 20.14 -1.00 2.48
C PHE A 380 18.73 -1.61 2.32
N ASP A 381 17.82 -0.92 1.63
CA ASP A 381 16.48 -1.40 1.23
C ASP A 381 16.54 -2.74 0.49
N VAL A 382 17.41 -2.86 -0.51
CA VAL A 382 17.56 -4.10 -1.29
C VAL A 382 17.98 -5.27 -0.39
N TYR A 383 18.90 -5.04 0.54
CA TYR A 383 19.35 -6.08 1.47
C TYR A 383 18.25 -6.47 2.48
N ILE A 384 17.58 -5.49 3.10
CA ILE A 384 16.54 -5.73 4.10
C ILE A 384 15.34 -6.47 3.50
N ILE A 385 14.87 -6.05 2.32
CA ILE A 385 13.75 -6.70 1.62
C ILE A 385 14.08 -8.19 1.36
N LYS A 386 15.30 -8.50 0.91
CA LYS A 386 15.72 -9.89 0.71
C LYS A 386 15.64 -10.70 2.00
N GLN A 387 16.10 -10.16 3.13
CA GLN A 387 16.10 -10.86 4.41
C GLN A 387 14.69 -11.08 4.96
N ILE A 388 13.73 -10.21 4.61
CA ILE A 388 12.32 -10.33 5.02
C ILE A 388 11.56 -11.32 4.11
N ASP A 389 11.76 -11.27 2.80
CA ASP A 389 10.97 -12.04 1.82
C ASP A 389 11.47 -13.48 1.61
N ASN A 390 12.75 -13.78 1.84
CA ASN A 390 13.26 -15.15 1.73
C ASN A 390 12.87 -16.01 2.94
N SER A 391 11.71 -16.66 2.85
CA SER A 391 11.30 -17.77 3.72
C SER A 391 12.28 -18.97 3.69
N ASN A 392 13.20 -19.01 2.72
CA ASN A 392 14.20 -20.06 2.50
C ASN A 392 15.62 -19.74 3.02
N CYS A 393 15.83 -18.62 3.74
CA CYS A 393 17.10 -18.41 4.42
C CYS A 393 17.23 -19.41 5.59
N TRP A 394 18.21 -20.31 5.52
CA TRP A 394 18.52 -21.33 6.54
C TRP A 394 18.89 -20.74 7.92
N TYR A 395 19.05 -19.42 8.01
CA TYR A 395 19.34 -18.67 9.22
C TYR A 395 18.22 -17.66 9.47
N GLN A 396 17.38 -17.92 10.48
CA GLN A 396 16.47 -16.90 11.01
C GLN A 396 17.30 -15.94 11.85
N LEU A 397 17.34 -14.67 11.42
CA LEU A 397 17.95 -13.58 12.19
C LEU A 397 17.31 -13.48 13.58
N SER A 398 18.15 -13.38 14.60
CA SER A 398 17.75 -13.12 15.98
C SER A 398 17.23 -11.69 16.16
N LYS A 399 16.45 -11.45 17.22
CA LYS A 399 15.89 -10.12 17.52
C LYS A 399 16.98 -9.07 17.70
N THR A 400 18.10 -9.47 18.29
CA THR A 400 19.29 -8.63 18.52
C THR A 400 19.90 -8.21 17.19
N GLU A 401 20.06 -9.13 16.23
CA GLU A 401 20.62 -8.80 14.92
C GLU A 401 19.71 -7.87 14.11
N TRP A 402 18.38 -8.07 14.17
CA TRP A 402 17.43 -7.13 13.57
C TRP A 402 17.50 -5.73 14.21
N THR A 403 17.67 -5.69 15.54
CA THR A 403 17.78 -4.44 16.30
C THR A 403 19.07 -3.69 15.94
N ASP A 404 20.19 -4.42 15.77
CA ASP A 404 21.46 -3.84 15.32
C ASP A 404 21.33 -3.20 13.93
N PHE A 405 20.61 -3.83 13.00
CA PHE A 405 20.36 -3.25 11.68
C PHE A 405 19.51 -1.99 11.75
N LEU A 406 18.45 -2.01 12.58
CA LEU A 406 17.61 -0.83 12.79
C LEU A 406 18.43 0.33 13.37
N GLN A 407 19.30 0.06 14.34
CA GLN A 407 20.17 1.08 14.95
C GLN A 407 21.15 1.67 13.94
N VAL A 408 21.78 0.84 13.10
CA VAL A 408 22.67 1.30 12.05
C VAL A 408 21.95 2.21 11.03
N GLY A 409 20.74 1.83 10.59
CA GLY A 409 19.93 2.66 9.69
C GLY A 409 19.46 3.98 10.34
N LEU A 410 19.12 3.97 11.62
CA LEU A 410 18.75 5.17 12.37
C LEU A 410 19.93 6.13 12.59
N GLU A 411 21.15 5.60 12.72
CA GLU A 411 22.36 6.40 12.98
C GLU A 411 22.98 7.03 11.72
N ILE A 412 22.83 6.40 10.55
CA ILE A 412 23.45 6.88 9.30
C ILE A 412 22.71 8.09 8.73
N SER A 413 21.40 8.20 8.95
CA SER A 413 20.60 9.25 8.32
C SER A 413 19.93 10.17 9.34
N SER A 414 20.10 11.47 9.12
CA SER A 414 19.63 12.59 9.96
C SER A 414 18.18 13.03 9.68
N THR A 415 17.47 12.26 8.86
CA THR A 415 16.20 12.60 8.22
C THR A 415 14.99 11.95 8.94
N ASP A 416 13.75 12.36 8.65
CA ASP A 416 12.54 11.78 9.27
C ASP A 416 12.37 10.27 8.93
N LEU A 417 11.91 9.47 9.89
CA LEU A 417 11.77 8.01 9.81
C LEU A 417 10.66 7.57 8.85
N SER A 418 9.64 8.43 8.67
CA SER A 418 8.46 8.20 7.81
C SER A 418 8.80 7.95 6.33
N GLY A 419 9.95 8.44 5.86
CA GLY A 419 10.40 8.28 4.47
C GLY A 419 11.26 7.03 4.21
N ARG A 420 11.56 6.20 5.22
CA ARG A 420 12.57 5.12 5.11
C ARG A 420 11.96 3.73 5.15
N ARG A 421 11.81 3.14 3.96
CA ARG A 421 11.16 1.84 3.80
C ARG A 421 11.86 0.72 4.60
N SER A 422 13.18 0.60 4.57
CA SER A 422 13.91 -0.39 5.37
C SER A 422 13.66 -0.28 6.86
N CYS A 423 13.83 0.91 7.42
CA CYS A 423 13.70 1.12 8.87
C CYS A 423 12.26 0.85 9.31
N LEU A 424 11.26 1.23 8.51
CA LEU A 424 9.86 0.90 8.75
C LEU A 424 9.59 -0.61 8.69
N LEU A 425 10.14 -1.31 7.69
CA LEU A 425 10.02 -2.76 7.57
C LEU A 425 10.69 -3.49 8.75
N LEU A 426 11.88 -3.05 9.16
CA LEU A 426 12.59 -3.56 10.33
C LEU A 426 11.79 -3.33 11.61
N LEU A 427 11.27 -2.11 11.79
CA LEU A 427 10.47 -1.75 12.95
C LEU A 427 9.19 -2.58 13.01
N ARG A 428 8.49 -2.75 11.88
CA ARG A 428 7.35 -3.65 11.75
C ARG A 428 7.72 -5.07 12.17
N LYS A 429 8.85 -5.58 11.65
CA LYS A 429 9.30 -6.94 11.93
C LYS A 429 9.61 -7.16 13.41
N ILE A 430 10.36 -6.25 14.02
CA ILE A 430 10.84 -6.34 15.41
C ILE A 430 9.71 -6.12 16.42
N VAL A 431 8.88 -5.10 16.21
CA VAL A 431 7.87 -4.68 17.17
C VAL A 431 6.60 -5.53 17.06
N PHE A 432 6.16 -5.85 15.83
CA PHE A 432 4.83 -6.45 15.58
C PHE A 432 4.88 -7.94 15.15
N GLU A 433 5.93 -8.42 14.50
CA GLU A 433 5.92 -9.75 13.85
C GLU A 433 6.88 -10.80 14.46
N PHE A 434 7.93 -10.42 15.18
CA PHE A 434 9.05 -11.31 15.55
C PHE A 434 8.63 -12.58 16.33
N GLU A 435 7.54 -12.53 17.10
CA GLU A 435 7.06 -13.65 17.92
C GLU A 435 5.52 -13.85 17.90
N SER A 436 4.79 -13.10 17.08
CA SER A 436 3.33 -12.94 17.27
C SER A 436 2.50 -14.10 16.70
N LEU A 437 2.92 -14.74 15.62
CA LEU A 437 2.03 -15.61 14.80
C LEU A 437 1.51 -16.89 15.51
N LYS A 438 2.14 -17.37 16.60
CA LYS A 438 1.71 -18.61 17.31
C LYS A 438 1.16 -18.40 18.74
N LYS A 439 1.15 -17.17 19.26
CA LYS A 439 0.77 -16.90 20.66
C LYS A 439 -0.70 -16.49 20.80
N LEU A 440 -1.31 -16.70 21.97
CA LEU A 440 -2.63 -16.16 22.33
C LEU A 440 -2.62 -14.62 22.32
N ASN A 441 -3.75 -13.97 22.02
CA ASN A 441 -3.85 -12.51 21.88
C ASN A 441 -3.33 -11.73 23.11
N ALA A 442 -3.60 -12.20 24.32
CA ALA A 442 -3.11 -11.58 25.56
C ALA A 442 -1.57 -11.49 25.60
N GLN A 443 -0.89 -12.57 25.20
CA GLN A 443 0.56 -12.61 25.17
C GLN A 443 1.14 -11.74 24.04
N ARG A 444 0.47 -11.68 22.89
CA ARG A 444 0.87 -10.78 21.79
C ARG A 444 0.85 -9.31 22.23
N LEU A 445 -0.19 -8.91 22.97
CA LEU A 445 -0.28 -7.54 23.53
C LEU A 445 0.81 -7.27 24.57
N LYS A 446 1.09 -8.22 25.49
CA LYS A 446 2.21 -8.08 26.43
C LYS A 446 3.54 -7.90 25.70
N ASP A 447 3.80 -8.71 24.69
CA ASP A 447 5.04 -8.65 23.93
C ASP A 447 5.18 -7.34 23.14
N LEU A 448 4.09 -6.85 22.53
CA LEU A 448 4.05 -5.56 21.83
C LEU A 448 4.42 -4.40 22.77
N PHE A 449 3.76 -4.30 23.93
CA PHE A 449 4.03 -3.22 24.88
C PHE A 449 5.41 -3.32 25.52
N ARG A 450 5.90 -4.54 25.76
CA ARG A 450 7.29 -4.78 26.17
C ARG A 450 8.28 -4.30 25.10
N ASN A 451 8.02 -4.56 23.82
CA ASN A 451 8.86 -4.12 22.73
C ASN A 451 8.86 -2.59 22.60
N LEU A 452 7.70 -1.95 22.66
CA LEU A 452 7.59 -0.48 22.63
C LEU A 452 8.42 0.17 23.74
N LYS A 453 8.43 -0.41 24.94
CA LYS A 453 9.26 0.05 26.06
C LYS A 453 10.76 0.00 25.77
N VAL A 454 11.24 -1.04 25.08
CA VAL A 454 12.65 -1.17 24.68
C VAL A 454 13.06 -0.07 23.69
N PHE A 455 12.13 0.39 22.84
CA PHE A 455 12.37 1.41 21.82
C PHE A 455 11.89 2.82 22.21
N ASP A 456 11.60 3.05 23.50
CA ASP A 456 11.02 4.32 23.99
C ASP A 456 11.97 5.50 23.71
N GLU A 457 13.22 5.38 24.13
CA GLU A 457 14.22 6.46 24.07
C GLU A 457 14.82 6.66 22.67
N THR A 458 14.82 5.61 21.83
CA THR A 458 15.46 5.63 20.52
C THR A 458 14.50 6.03 19.40
N ILE A 459 13.22 5.67 19.49
CA ILE A 459 12.23 5.84 18.41
C ILE A 459 10.97 6.54 18.92
N CYS A 460 10.32 6.02 19.96
CA CYS A 460 8.97 6.46 20.33
C CYS A 460 8.91 7.93 20.78
N ARG A 461 9.96 8.44 21.43
CA ARG A 461 10.04 9.87 21.82
C ARG A 461 10.40 10.82 20.68
N LYS A 462 11.02 10.32 19.60
CA LYS A 462 11.54 11.15 18.50
C LYS A 462 10.56 11.31 17.36
N TYR A 463 9.65 10.35 17.18
CA TYR A 463 8.77 10.29 16.00
C TYR A 463 7.30 10.16 16.36
N ASP A 464 6.45 10.73 15.51
CA ASP A 464 5.00 10.70 15.64
C ASP A 464 4.41 9.36 15.15
N PRO A 465 3.72 8.57 15.99
CA PRO A 465 3.18 7.27 15.60
C PRO A 465 2.15 7.33 14.47
N GLU A 466 1.40 8.44 14.34
CA GLU A 466 0.35 8.59 13.33
C GLU A 466 0.91 8.61 11.91
N LYS A 467 2.13 9.10 11.72
CA LYS A 467 2.80 9.18 10.41
C LYS A 467 3.53 7.90 10.00
N ILE A 468 3.56 6.91 10.89
CA ILE A 468 4.44 5.73 10.76
C ILE A 468 3.64 4.43 10.75
N ILE A 469 2.62 4.32 11.60
CA ILE A 469 1.93 3.05 11.86
C ILE A 469 0.68 2.94 10.98
N ASP A 470 0.71 2.00 10.03
CA ASP A 470 -0.46 1.62 9.25
C ASP A 470 -1.38 0.66 10.01
N ASP A 471 -2.69 0.78 9.78
CA ASP A 471 -3.70 -0.13 10.35
C ASP A 471 -3.43 -1.62 10.04
N ASP A 472 -2.82 -1.88 8.88
CA ASP A 472 -2.47 -3.22 8.42
C ASP A 472 -1.47 -3.92 9.35
N TRP A 473 -0.63 -3.17 10.07
CA TRP A 473 0.34 -3.73 11.00
C TRP A 473 -0.34 -4.23 12.29
N LEU A 474 -1.56 -3.77 12.55
CA LEU A 474 -2.33 -4.07 13.77
C LEU A 474 -3.31 -5.24 13.59
N LYS A 475 -3.46 -5.77 12.37
CA LYS A 475 -4.44 -6.83 12.03
C LYS A 475 -4.39 -8.05 12.97
N ASP A 476 -3.20 -8.49 13.33
CA ASP A 476 -2.98 -9.68 14.19
C ASP A 476 -3.19 -9.42 15.69
N PHE A 477 -3.41 -8.15 16.07
CA PHE A 477 -3.70 -7.69 17.43
C PHE A 477 -5.18 -7.35 17.63
N LEU A 478 -5.99 -7.41 16.57
CA LEU A 478 -7.41 -7.10 16.63
C LEU A 478 -8.17 -8.17 17.43
N ILE A 479 -8.99 -7.71 18.37
CA ILE A 479 -9.83 -8.56 19.19
C ILE A 479 -11.21 -8.62 18.53
N THR A 480 -11.46 -9.70 17.79
CA THR A 480 -12.66 -9.85 16.96
C THR A 480 -13.80 -10.62 17.64
N ASN A 481 -13.55 -11.18 18.83
CA ASN A 481 -14.52 -11.95 19.60
C ASN A 481 -14.71 -11.31 20.98
N LEU A 482 -15.97 -11.07 21.35
CA LEU A 482 -16.35 -10.47 22.63
C LEU A 482 -15.89 -11.30 23.82
N GLN A 483 -15.93 -12.62 23.73
CA GLN A 483 -15.40 -13.47 24.79
C GLN A 483 -13.90 -13.26 25.01
N ILE A 484 -13.13 -12.83 24.00
CA ILE A 484 -11.70 -12.54 24.16
C ILE A 484 -11.51 -11.19 24.86
N TRP A 485 -12.34 -10.19 24.56
CA TRP A 485 -12.40 -8.94 25.33
C TRP A 485 -12.71 -9.19 26.80
N LEU A 486 -13.70 -10.05 27.08
CA LEU A 486 -14.11 -10.43 28.44
C LEU A 486 -13.09 -11.36 29.14
N LYS A 487 -12.23 -12.04 28.37
CA LYS A 487 -11.16 -12.94 28.86
C LYS A 487 -9.79 -12.27 28.93
N LEU A 488 -9.66 -10.98 28.63
CA LEU A 488 -8.45 -10.22 28.96
C LEU A 488 -8.31 -10.25 30.48
N ASP A 489 -7.46 -11.15 30.98
CA ASP A 489 -7.27 -11.32 32.41
C ASP A 489 -6.77 -10.02 33.04
N GLN A 490 -7.15 -9.80 34.30
CA GLN A 490 -6.80 -8.62 35.07
C GLN A 490 -5.28 -8.37 35.07
N GLU A 491 -4.47 -9.43 35.06
CA GLU A 491 -3.02 -9.36 35.01
C GLU A 491 -2.49 -8.79 33.70
N THR A 492 -3.10 -9.12 32.56
CA THR A 492 -2.69 -8.61 31.25
C THR A 492 -3.09 -7.15 31.07
N TYR A 493 -4.31 -6.80 31.47
CA TYR A 493 -4.73 -5.40 31.43
C TYR A 493 -3.87 -4.54 32.36
N LYS A 494 -3.65 -5.00 33.60
CA LYS A 494 -2.76 -4.35 34.56
C LYS A 494 -1.33 -4.24 34.04
N TYR A 495 -0.78 -5.29 33.42
CA TYR A 495 0.56 -5.24 32.82
C TYR A 495 0.67 -4.18 31.72
N ILE A 496 -0.34 -4.07 30.85
CA ILE A 496 -0.38 -3.05 29.80
C ILE A 496 -0.47 -1.64 30.41
N CYS A 497 -1.31 -1.47 31.45
CA CYS A 497 -1.46 -0.22 32.21
C CYS A 497 -0.18 0.15 33.02
N GLU A 498 0.60 -0.82 33.49
CA GLU A 498 1.84 -0.54 34.23
C GLU A 498 3.03 -0.24 33.29
N ASN A 499 2.98 -0.69 32.03
CA ASN A 499 4.10 -0.59 31.09
C ASN A 499 3.95 0.48 29.99
N HIS A 500 2.82 1.18 29.89
CA HIS A 500 2.67 2.22 28.85
C HIS A 500 3.43 3.53 29.14
N GLN A 501 3.71 3.87 30.40
CA GLN A 501 4.49 5.06 30.81
C GLN A 501 4.03 6.40 30.16
N ASN A 502 2.76 6.51 29.76
CA ASN A 502 2.24 7.63 28.95
C ASN A 502 2.97 7.90 27.61
N ASN A 503 3.62 6.89 27.04
CA ASN A 503 4.22 6.96 25.70
C ASN A 503 3.13 7.19 24.62
N SER A 504 3.36 8.15 23.72
CA SER A 504 2.47 8.53 22.62
C SER A 504 2.16 7.37 21.67
N TRP A 505 3.14 6.50 21.39
CA TRP A 505 2.97 5.31 20.57
C TRP A 505 2.05 4.28 21.22
N ALA A 506 2.27 4.00 22.51
CA ALA A 506 1.45 3.03 23.25
C ALA A 506 -0.02 3.47 23.28
N VAL A 507 -0.25 4.77 23.50
CA VAL A 507 -1.56 5.42 23.42
C VAL A 507 -2.19 5.29 22.03
N TYR A 508 -1.44 5.66 20.98
CA TYR A 508 -1.95 5.67 19.62
C TYR A 508 -2.31 4.26 19.15
N ILE A 509 -1.39 3.31 19.35
CA ILE A 509 -1.58 1.90 18.98
C ILE A 509 -2.78 1.31 19.71
N TRP A 510 -2.90 1.56 21.02
CA TRP A 510 -4.06 1.08 21.78
C TRP A 510 -5.37 1.66 21.24
N SER A 511 -5.42 2.97 20.97
CA SER A 511 -6.58 3.64 20.37
C SER A 511 -7.00 3.01 19.04
N ARG A 512 -6.03 2.74 18.15
CA ARG A 512 -6.30 2.09 16.85
C ARG A 512 -6.75 0.63 17.00
N ILE A 513 -6.10 -0.16 17.85
CA ILE A 513 -6.51 -1.56 18.10
C ILE A 513 -7.94 -1.61 18.61
N VAL A 514 -8.28 -0.76 19.59
CA VAL A 514 -9.64 -0.65 20.15
C VAL A 514 -10.64 -0.27 19.05
N HIS A 515 -10.36 0.82 18.31
CA HIS A 515 -11.26 1.33 17.27
C HIS A 515 -11.56 0.27 16.20
N LEU A 516 -10.52 -0.34 15.64
CA LEU A 516 -10.63 -1.36 14.59
C LEU A 516 -11.34 -2.63 15.11
N SER A 517 -11.08 -3.03 16.36
CA SER A 517 -11.72 -4.18 17.00
C SER A 517 -13.23 -3.94 17.21
N LEU A 518 -13.60 -2.80 17.81
CA LEU A 518 -15.00 -2.46 18.07
C LEU A 518 -15.79 -2.24 16.77
N SER A 519 -15.22 -1.56 15.78
CA SER A 519 -15.84 -1.34 14.47
C SER A 519 -16.19 -2.67 13.78
N LYS A 520 -15.25 -3.63 13.80
CA LYS A 520 -15.46 -4.97 13.22
C LYS A 520 -16.52 -5.78 13.98
N MET A 521 -16.57 -5.68 15.31
CA MET A 521 -17.53 -6.41 16.14
C MET A 521 -18.96 -5.87 15.99
N LEU A 522 -19.13 -4.55 15.99
CA LEU A 522 -20.45 -3.92 15.94
C LEU A 522 -21.16 -4.14 14.61
N ASN A 523 -20.51 -4.58 13.52
CA ASN A 523 -21.17 -4.80 12.24
C ASN A 523 -22.08 -6.05 12.20
N ASN A 524 -21.90 -7.03 13.09
CA ASN A 524 -22.57 -8.33 12.98
C ASN A 524 -23.79 -8.51 13.91
N ASN A 525 -23.75 -8.00 15.16
CA ASN A 525 -24.89 -8.10 16.09
C ASN A 525 -24.77 -7.08 17.25
N HIS A 526 -25.13 -5.84 16.97
CA HIS A 526 -24.68 -4.70 17.76
C HIS A 526 -25.39 -4.50 19.11
N ILE A 527 -26.67 -4.83 19.23
CA ILE A 527 -27.43 -4.70 20.49
C ILE A 527 -26.88 -5.70 21.51
N ASP A 528 -26.81 -6.99 21.17
CA ASP A 528 -26.31 -8.06 22.04
C ASP A 528 -24.88 -7.81 22.54
N ILE A 529 -24.02 -7.22 21.69
CA ILE A 529 -22.65 -6.86 22.07
C ILE A 529 -22.66 -5.72 23.09
N LEU A 530 -23.45 -4.67 22.85
CA LEU A 530 -23.53 -3.53 23.77
C LEU A 530 -24.13 -3.92 25.12
N THR A 531 -25.18 -4.76 25.13
CA THR A 531 -25.79 -5.25 26.38
C THR A 531 -24.83 -6.16 27.15
N THR A 532 -24.07 -7.01 26.46
CA THR A 532 -23.08 -7.87 27.11
C THR A 532 -21.91 -7.05 27.68
N ILE A 533 -21.48 -5.97 27.02
CA ILE A 533 -20.48 -5.03 27.56
C ILE A 533 -21.05 -4.32 28.79
N ASP A 534 -22.31 -3.86 28.74
CA ASP A 534 -23.00 -3.19 29.86
C ASP A 534 -23.14 -4.10 31.09
N ASP A 535 -23.54 -5.36 30.88
CA ASP A 535 -23.66 -6.36 31.93
C ASP A 535 -22.29 -6.76 32.50
N TRP A 536 -21.28 -6.83 31.65
CA TRP A 536 -19.91 -7.01 32.12
C TRP A 536 -19.44 -5.84 32.99
N MET A 537 -19.71 -4.58 32.59
CA MET A 537 -19.42 -3.40 33.41
C MET A 537 -20.15 -3.43 34.78
N LYS A 538 -21.34 -4.03 34.88
CA LYS A 538 -22.06 -4.21 36.16
C LYS A 538 -21.42 -5.28 37.06
N THR A 539 -20.86 -6.33 36.48
CA THR A 539 -20.37 -7.52 37.21
C THR A 539 -18.92 -7.42 37.68
N VAL A 540 -18.11 -6.56 37.04
CA VAL A 540 -16.69 -6.38 37.41
C VAL A 540 -16.56 -5.31 38.50
N LYS A 541 -15.88 -5.66 39.62
CA LYS A 541 -15.51 -4.70 40.68
C LYS A 541 -14.61 -3.60 40.14
N CYS A 542 -14.82 -2.37 40.61
CA CYS A 542 -14.22 -1.10 40.13
C CYS A 542 -12.68 -1.03 40.04
N ASP A 543 -11.92 -2.04 40.50
CA ASP A 543 -10.45 -2.00 40.52
C ASP A 543 -9.80 -2.11 39.13
N ILE A 544 -10.54 -2.59 38.12
CA ILE A 544 -10.08 -2.71 36.71
C ILE A 544 -10.45 -1.46 35.89
N TYR A 545 -11.45 -0.72 36.35
CA TYR A 545 -11.99 0.48 35.71
C TYR A 545 -11.63 1.71 36.50
N ASN A 546 -10.36 2.08 36.47
CA ASN A 546 -9.95 3.35 37.03
C ASN A 546 -10.41 4.47 36.06
N PRO A 547 -11.37 5.34 36.44
CA PRO A 547 -11.81 6.45 35.60
C PRO A 547 -10.71 7.49 35.33
N THR A 548 -9.56 7.35 35.99
CA THR A 548 -8.35 8.17 35.76
C THR A 548 -7.33 7.49 34.84
N ASP A 549 -7.54 6.22 34.45
CA ASP A 549 -6.62 5.50 33.56
C ASP A 549 -6.85 5.85 32.08
N ILE A 550 -5.74 6.10 31.38
CA ILE A 550 -5.74 6.66 30.03
C ILE A 550 -6.23 5.67 28.96
N PHE A 551 -6.04 4.37 29.15
CA PHE A 551 -6.48 3.33 28.22
C PHE A 551 -7.96 3.00 28.39
N THR A 552 -8.46 3.09 29.61
CA THR A 552 -9.89 3.01 29.94
C THR A 552 -10.65 4.17 29.31
N ILE A 553 -10.13 5.40 29.41
CA ILE A 553 -10.71 6.59 28.77
C ILE A 553 -10.76 6.41 27.25
N ILE A 554 -9.70 5.91 26.63
CA ILE A 554 -9.65 5.65 25.18
C ILE A 554 -10.69 4.60 24.76
N LEU A 555 -10.82 3.50 25.51
CA LEU A 555 -11.81 2.46 25.24
C LEU A 555 -13.23 3.03 25.23
N MET A 556 -13.58 3.77 26.27
CA MET A 556 -14.93 4.31 26.46
C MET A 556 -15.25 5.44 25.47
N ASN A 557 -14.26 6.28 25.15
CA ASN A 557 -14.42 7.31 24.13
C ASN A 557 -14.64 6.69 22.74
N GLN A 558 -13.86 5.68 22.35
CA GLN A 558 -14.03 4.99 21.05
C GLN A 558 -15.37 4.25 20.97
N LEU A 559 -15.81 3.62 22.06
CA LEU A 559 -17.13 3.00 22.14
C LEU A 559 -18.25 4.03 21.96
N PHE A 560 -18.13 5.20 22.61
CA PHE A 560 -19.07 6.30 22.45
C PHE A 560 -19.13 6.83 21.02
N GLN A 561 -17.98 7.04 20.38
CA GLN A 561 -17.93 7.47 18.97
C GLN A 561 -18.68 6.51 18.05
N LEU A 562 -18.44 5.21 18.21
CA LEU A 562 -19.10 4.19 17.39
C LEU A 562 -20.61 4.12 17.65
N ILE A 563 -21.03 4.31 18.91
CA ILE A 563 -22.44 4.40 19.31
C ILE A 563 -23.10 5.64 18.65
N ILE A 564 -22.46 6.81 18.67
CA ILE A 564 -23.01 8.01 17.99
C ILE A 564 -23.13 7.78 16.49
N VAL A 565 -22.05 7.33 15.84
CA VAL A 565 -22.03 7.13 14.38
C VAL A 565 -23.15 6.18 13.95
N LYS A 566 -23.38 5.12 14.72
CA LYS A 566 -24.34 4.07 14.36
C LYS A 566 -25.78 4.37 14.79
N TYR A 567 -26.01 5.09 15.89
CA TYR A 567 -27.36 5.31 16.46
C TYR A 567 -27.76 6.78 16.62
N SER A 568 -27.08 7.73 15.98
CA SER A 568 -27.35 9.17 16.08
C SER A 568 -28.84 9.59 16.02
N LYS A 569 -29.72 8.80 15.39
CA LYS A 569 -31.17 9.07 15.26
C LYS A 569 -32.09 8.20 16.13
N SER A 570 -31.62 7.08 16.68
CA SER A 570 -32.47 6.06 17.34
C SER A 570 -31.89 5.58 18.68
N ILE A 571 -30.95 6.32 19.25
CA ILE A 571 -30.19 5.89 20.43
C ILE A 571 -31.07 5.68 21.66
N LEU A 572 -32.17 6.47 21.78
CA LEU A 572 -33.13 6.41 22.88
C LEU A 572 -33.81 5.03 23.03
N PHE A 573 -33.67 4.17 22.01
CA PHE A 573 -34.25 2.83 21.93
C PHE A 573 -33.24 1.71 22.12
N LEU A 574 -31.97 1.99 22.48
CA LEU A 574 -31.04 0.93 22.86
C LEU A 574 -31.45 0.34 24.21
N PRO A 575 -31.86 -0.95 24.28
CA PRO A 575 -32.16 -1.57 25.55
C PRO A 575 -30.84 -1.90 26.29
N ASN A 576 -30.85 -1.79 27.62
CA ASN A 576 -29.80 -2.36 28.51
C ASN A 576 -28.36 -1.88 28.27
N VAL A 577 -28.14 -0.57 28.05
CA VAL A 577 -26.80 0.07 27.99
C VAL A 577 -26.63 1.22 29.00
N VAL A 578 -27.38 1.15 30.10
CA VAL A 578 -27.51 2.23 31.10
C VAL A 578 -26.19 2.52 31.81
N THR A 579 -25.40 1.49 32.12
CA THR A 579 -24.11 1.64 32.80
C THR A 579 -23.09 2.32 31.88
N ILE A 580 -23.03 1.91 30.61
CA ILE A 580 -22.20 2.55 29.58
C ILE A 580 -22.57 4.03 29.45
N MET A 581 -23.86 4.35 29.34
CA MET A 581 -24.32 5.74 29.17
C MET A 581 -24.08 6.59 30.42
N ASN A 582 -24.34 6.07 31.62
CA ASN A 582 -24.04 6.78 32.87
C ASN A 582 -22.55 7.05 33.02
N PHE A 583 -21.68 6.12 32.60
CA PHE A 583 -20.23 6.31 32.60
C PHE A 583 -19.79 7.38 31.61
N ILE A 584 -20.35 7.41 30.41
CA ILE A 584 -20.07 8.46 29.41
C ILE A 584 -20.54 9.83 29.91
N ILE A 585 -21.72 9.88 30.56
CA ILE A 585 -22.26 11.11 31.16
C ILE A 585 -21.40 11.57 32.34
N SER A 586 -20.91 10.68 33.20
CA SER A 586 -20.02 11.06 34.30
C SER A 586 -18.63 11.50 33.81
N MET A 587 -18.15 10.95 32.69
CA MET A 587 -16.93 11.40 32.01
C MET A 587 -17.00 12.86 31.49
N ARG A 588 -18.20 13.45 31.39
CA ARG A 588 -18.40 14.88 31.07
C ARG A 588 -17.71 15.80 32.07
N GLU A 589 -17.65 15.42 33.34
CA GLU A 589 -17.09 16.23 34.43
C GLU A 589 -15.56 16.11 34.52
N ASN A 590 -14.94 15.24 33.70
CA ASN A 590 -13.52 14.95 33.74
C ASN A 590 -12.77 15.83 32.72
N THR A 591 -11.76 16.60 33.16
CA THR A 591 -11.11 17.65 32.35
C THR A 591 -10.02 17.14 31.40
N SER A 592 -9.97 15.84 31.09
CA SER A 592 -8.93 15.31 30.19
C SER A 592 -9.18 15.74 28.74
N GLU A 593 -8.15 16.25 28.04
CA GLU A 593 -8.23 16.71 26.63
C GLU A 593 -8.70 15.62 25.63
N ARG A 594 -8.77 14.35 26.05
CA ARG A 594 -9.05 13.19 25.19
C ARG A 594 -10.49 12.71 25.22
N ILE A 595 -11.31 13.29 26.10
CA ILE A 595 -12.75 13.06 26.13
C ILE A 595 -13.36 14.10 25.20
N ALA A 596 -14.16 13.65 24.22
CA ALA A 596 -14.85 14.53 23.28
C ALA A 596 -16.03 15.24 23.98
N THR A 597 -15.73 16.08 24.97
CA THR A 597 -16.74 16.77 25.80
C THR A 597 -17.71 17.60 24.97
N ILE A 598 -17.25 18.22 23.88
CA ILE A 598 -18.10 18.94 22.92
C ILE A 598 -19.11 17.99 22.27
N GLU A 599 -18.68 16.80 21.85
CA GLU A 599 -19.55 15.82 21.19
C GLU A 599 -20.49 15.15 22.20
N ILE A 600 -20.02 14.87 23.42
CA ILE A 600 -20.87 14.43 24.54
C ILE A 600 -21.94 15.47 24.85
N ASN A 601 -21.57 16.76 24.94
CA ASN A 601 -22.52 17.84 25.20
C ASN A 601 -23.53 18.02 24.06
N LYS A 602 -23.08 17.96 22.80
CA LYS A 602 -23.94 18.00 21.62
C LYS A 602 -24.90 16.81 21.59
N PHE A 603 -24.39 15.63 21.91
CA PHE A 603 -25.17 14.40 22.01
C PHE A 603 -26.26 14.50 23.09
N ILE A 604 -25.90 14.93 24.31
CA ILE A 604 -26.85 15.18 25.40
C ILE A 604 -27.89 16.21 24.96
N SER A 605 -27.48 17.31 24.32
CA SER A 605 -28.40 18.34 23.82
C SER A 605 -29.42 17.78 22.83
N ASN A 606 -29.01 16.95 21.87
CA ASN A 606 -29.92 16.33 20.90
C ASN A 606 -30.91 15.36 21.58
N CYS A 607 -30.43 14.57 22.55
CA CYS A 607 -31.30 13.68 23.33
C CYS A 607 -32.31 14.48 24.17
N LEU A 608 -31.88 15.59 24.77
CA LEU A 608 -32.76 16.49 25.52
C LEU A 608 -33.79 17.18 24.63
N GLU A 609 -33.41 17.61 23.42
CA GLU A 609 -34.34 18.16 22.43
C GLU A 609 -35.43 17.15 22.05
N THR A 610 -35.03 15.89 21.82
CA THR A 610 -36.00 14.82 21.55
C THR A 610 -36.93 14.57 22.74
N ILE A 611 -36.41 14.59 23.97
CA ILE A 611 -37.22 14.50 25.19
C ILE A 611 -38.17 15.71 25.32
N HIS A 612 -37.73 16.90 24.94
CA HIS A 612 -38.60 18.08 24.91
C HIS A 612 -39.73 17.89 23.89
N GLU A 613 -39.44 17.42 22.68
CA GLU A 613 -40.48 17.11 21.68
C GLU A 613 -41.51 16.09 22.18
N ILE A 614 -41.06 15.05 22.92
CA ILE A 614 -41.93 14.05 23.55
C ILE A 614 -42.90 14.74 24.51
N PHE A 615 -42.39 15.58 25.41
CA PHE A 615 -43.22 16.30 26.36
C PHE A 615 -44.13 17.33 25.69
N GLN A 616 -43.72 17.92 24.55
CA GLN A 616 -44.53 18.85 23.74
C GLN A 616 -45.60 18.16 22.88
N LEU A 617 -45.76 16.84 22.95
CA LEU A 617 -46.67 16.05 22.10
C LEU A 617 -46.37 16.15 20.59
N LYS A 618 -45.14 16.56 20.23
CA LYS A 618 -44.67 16.72 18.84
C LYS A 618 -43.96 15.48 18.32
N SER A 619 -43.73 14.47 19.16
CA SER A 619 -43.19 13.20 18.71
C SER A 619 -44.27 12.32 18.07
N LYS A 620 -43.82 11.28 17.36
CA LYS A 620 -44.66 10.32 16.65
C LYS A 620 -45.52 9.50 17.61
N CYS A 621 -46.75 9.15 17.22
CA CYS A 621 -47.64 8.33 18.07
C CYS A 621 -47.04 6.97 18.45
N SER A 622 -46.35 6.29 17.51
CA SER A 622 -45.70 5.00 17.78
C SER A 622 -44.63 5.11 18.86
N LEU A 623 -43.92 6.24 18.90
CA LEU A 623 -42.83 6.48 19.82
C LEU A 623 -43.32 6.37 21.28
N TYR A 624 -44.46 6.97 21.63
CA TYR A 624 -45.00 6.91 23.00
C TYR A 624 -45.36 5.50 23.50
N ARG A 625 -45.74 4.58 22.60
CA ARG A 625 -46.06 3.20 22.95
C ARG A 625 -44.82 2.40 23.32
N ASP A 626 -43.69 2.69 22.68
CA ASP A 626 -42.42 1.99 22.86
C ASP A 626 -41.64 2.47 24.10
N LEU A 627 -42.01 3.62 24.69
CA LEU A 627 -41.30 4.26 25.80
C LEU A 627 -41.55 3.63 27.19
N LEU A 628 -42.50 2.71 27.33
CA LEU A 628 -42.79 2.06 28.62
C LEU A 628 -41.82 0.94 28.97
N THR A 629 -41.05 0.42 28.01
CA THR A 629 -40.12 -0.71 28.19
C THR A 629 -38.66 -0.26 28.13
N ASP A 630 -37.89 -0.57 29.19
CA ASP A 630 -36.42 -0.43 29.37
C ASP A 630 -35.65 0.42 28.32
N SER A 631 -35.90 1.72 28.35
CA SER A 631 -35.23 2.72 27.51
C SER A 631 -34.12 3.45 28.28
N ILE A 632 -33.02 3.78 27.58
CA ILE A 632 -31.96 4.66 28.11
C ILE A 632 -32.42 6.10 28.35
N ILE A 633 -33.65 6.47 27.97
CA ILE A 633 -34.22 7.80 28.26
C ILE A 633 -34.14 8.13 29.75
N ARG A 634 -34.22 7.12 30.63
CA ARG A 634 -34.05 7.30 32.08
C ARG A 634 -32.70 7.93 32.46
N CYS A 635 -31.63 7.70 31.70
CA CYS A 635 -30.33 8.36 31.92
C CYS A 635 -30.37 9.88 31.68
N PHE A 636 -31.29 10.36 30.84
CA PHE A 636 -31.37 11.76 30.42
C PHE A 636 -32.51 12.54 31.09
N ILE A 637 -33.55 11.86 31.61
CA ILE A 637 -34.65 12.50 32.36
C ILE A 637 -34.15 13.41 33.50
N PRO A 638 -33.14 13.01 34.32
CA PRO A 638 -32.61 13.88 35.38
C PRO A 638 -32.05 15.20 34.84
N LEU A 639 -31.45 15.17 33.65
CA LEU A 639 -30.82 16.30 32.98
C LEU A 639 -31.81 17.24 32.28
N ALA A 640 -33.06 16.81 32.03
CA ALA A 640 -34.06 17.60 31.33
C ALA A 640 -34.66 18.70 32.22
N ASP A 641 -34.80 19.91 31.68
CA ASP A 641 -35.48 21.02 32.36
C ASP A 641 -36.97 21.04 32.01
N LEU A 642 -37.74 20.20 32.69
CA LEU A 642 -39.19 20.08 32.48
C LEU A 642 -39.93 21.41 32.71
N HIS A 643 -39.42 22.29 33.57
CA HIS A 643 -40.07 23.57 33.86
C HIS A 643 -40.00 24.54 32.67
N SER A 644 -38.88 24.61 31.95
CA SER A 644 -38.80 25.44 30.76
C SER A 644 -39.66 24.88 29.62
N VAL A 645 -39.68 23.56 29.44
CA VAL A 645 -40.55 22.92 28.43
C VAL A 645 -42.01 23.31 28.65
N PHE A 646 -42.57 23.06 29.84
CA PHE A 646 -43.99 23.32 30.10
C PHE A 646 -44.38 24.80 30.15
N ARG A 647 -43.43 25.74 30.24
CA ARG A 647 -43.71 27.18 30.06
C ARG A 647 -43.98 27.55 28.60
N THR A 648 -43.42 26.79 27.67
CA THR A 648 -43.49 27.10 26.22
C THR A 648 -44.67 26.43 25.51
N VAL A 649 -45.37 25.50 26.18
CA VAL A 649 -46.47 24.74 25.56
C VAL A 649 -47.82 25.33 25.93
N ASP A 650 -48.72 25.38 24.95
CA ASP A 650 -50.12 25.73 25.17
C ASP A 650 -50.78 24.65 26.04
N ARG A 651 -51.26 25.04 27.23
CA ARG A 651 -51.93 24.13 28.17
C ARG A 651 -53.19 23.49 27.59
N GLN A 652 -53.83 24.10 26.59
CA GLN A 652 -54.95 23.48 25.88
C GLN A 652 -54.52 22.20 25.16
N GLN A 653 -53.23 22.01 24.85
CA GLN A 653 -52.69 20.82 24.19
C GLN A 653 -52.83 19.54 25.02
N TYR A 654 -52.88 19.69 26.35
CA TYR A 654 -52.95 18.59 27.32
C TYR A 654 -54.36 18.30 27.84
N ARG A 655 -55.38 19.01 27.33
CA ARG A 655 -56.78 18.73 27.65
C ARG A 655 -57.37 17.68 26.74
N PHE A 656 -58.05 16.70 27.28
CA PHE A 656 -58.71 15.69 26.47
C PHE A 656 -59.81 16.37 25.62
N PRO A 657 -60.00 15.97 24.34
CA PRO A 657 -61.04 16.57 23.49
C PRO A 657 -62.44 16.52 24.15
N LEU A 658 -63.25 17.56 23.89
CA LEU A 658 -64.59 17.66 24.46
C LEU A 658 -65.54 16.66 23.78
N THR A 659 -65.84 15.58 24.48
CA THR A 659 -66.83 14.57 24.08
C THR A 659 -68.21 14.85 24.68
N ARG A 660 -69.27 14.41 23.99
CA ARG A 660 -70.65 14.38 24.51
C ARG A 660 -70.98 12.99 25.05
N ALA A 661 -71.93 12.92 25.97
CA ALA A 661 -72.40 11.66 26.56
C ALA A 661 -72.77 10.61 25.51
N ASN A 662 -73.43 11.00 24.40
CA ASN A 662 -73.80 10.07 23.34
C ASN A 662 -72.59 9.45 22.62
N ILE A 663 -71.45 10.15 22.51
CA ILE A 663 -70.21 9.62 21.92
C ILE A 663 -69.46 8.77 22.94
N ASP A 664 -69.38 9.22 24.20
CA ASP A 664 -68.74 8.46 25.28
C ASP A 664 -69.42 7.08 25.46
N ASP A 665 -70.76 7.06 25.43
CA ASP A 665 -71.57 5.83 25.48
C ASP A 665 -71.31 4.89 24.30
N ILE A 666 -71.02 5.44 23.11
CA ILE A 666 -70.75 4.68 21.87
C ILE A 666 -69.34 4.08 21.89
N VAL A 667 -68.34 4.86 22.31
CA VAL A 667 -66.94 4.40 22.38
C VAL A 667 -66.78 3.30 23.43
N ALA A 668 -67.58 3.36 24.50
CA ALA A 668 -67.63 2.36 25.58
C ALA A 668 -66.28 2.11 26.27
N LEU A 669 -65.43 3.13 26.31
CA LEU A 669 -64.20 3.17 27.11
C LEU A 669 -64.33 4.27 28.16
N GLN A 670 -63.66 4.08 29.31
CA GLN A 670 -63.55 5.16 30.29
C GLN A 670 -62.87 6.37 29.63
N LYS A 671 -63.53 7.53 29.72
CA LYS A 671 -62.99 8.78 29.21
C LYS A 671 -61.64 9.07 29.90
N PRO A 672 -60.55 9.24 29.14
CA PRO A 672 -59.26 9.60 29.71
C PRO A 672 -59.30 10.95 30.40
N ASN A 673 -58.53 11.07 31.48
CA ASN A 673 -58.32 12.35 32.16
C ASN A 673 -57.40 13.26 31.34
N ASP A 674 -57.43 14.56 31.63
CA ASP A 674 -56.42 15.50 31.13
C ASP A 674 -55.00 15.03 31.55
N ILE A 675 -54.02 15.31 30.69
CA ILE A 675 -52.62 14.99 31.00
C ILE A 675 -52.13 15.95 32.09
N ASP A 676 -51.72 15.38 33.23
CA ASP A 676 -51.34 16.18 34.40
C ASP A 676 -49.89 16.64 34.30
N ILE A 677 -49.73 17.87 33.83
CA ILE A 677 -48.45 18.60 33.77
C ILE A 677 -48.16 19.39 35.06
N THR A 678 -48.95 19.22 36.13
CA THR A 678 -48.76 19.89 37.42
C THR A 678 -48.13 18.96 38.46
N ASN A 679 -47.26 19.55 39.29
CA ASN A 679 -46.55 18.92 40.41
C ASN A 679 -45.52 17.81 40.04
N ILE A 680 -44.23 18.11 40.22
CA ILE A 680 -43.11 17.21 39.91
C ILE A 680 -42.37 16.90 41.21
N ALA A 681 -42.77 15.83 41.92
CA ALA A 681 -42.01 15.35 43.09
C ALA A 681 -40.74 14.60 42.66
N SER A 682 -40.83 13.81 41.58
CA SER A 682 -39.72 13.14 40.89
C SER A 682 -39.92 13.21 39.38
N LYS A 683 -38.86 13.54 38.63
CA LYS A 683 -38.91 13.64 37.16
C LYS A 683 -39.18 12.29 36.48
N GLU A 684 -38.70 11.20 37.05
CA GLU A 684 -38.88 9.83 36.51
C GLU A 684 -40.30 9.31 36.76
N GLU A 685 -40.85 9.56 37.94
CA GLU A 685 -42.23 9.22 38.28
C GLU A 685 -43.20 10.04 37.41
N PHE A 686 -42.89 11.33 37.22
CA PHE A 686 -43.62 12.20 36.31
C PHE A 686 -43.61 11.67 34.87
N PHE A 687 -42.43 11.30 34.32
CA PHE A 687 -42.34 10.74 32.97
C PHE A 687 -43.16 9.46 32.82
N SER A 688 -43.07 8.54 33.78
CA SER A 688 -43.83 7.29 33.77
C SER A 688 -45.35 7.55 33.79
N ARG A 689 -45.80 8.51 34.62
CA ARG A 689 -47.20 8.95 34.68
C ARG A 689 -47.65 9.60 33.37
N PHE A 690 -46.83 10.47 32.78
CA PHE A 690 -47.10 11.18 31.54
C PHE A 690 -47.28 10.22 30.36
N ILE A 691 -46.34 9.29 30.17
CA ILE A 691 -46.43 8.28 29.10
C ILE A 691 -47.65 7.38 29.30
N ARG A 692 -47.98 7.00 30.54
CA ARG A 692 -49.20 6.25 30.84
C ARG A 692 -50.46 6.99 30.39
N GLN A 693 -50.59 8.28 30.73
CA GLN A 693 -51.74 9.10 30.32
C GLN A 693 -51.85 9.25 28.79
N ILE A 694 -50.72 9.40 28.08
CA ILE A 694 -50.72 9.42 26.60
C ILE A 694 -51.16 8.08 26.02
N ASN A 695 -50.74 6.96 26.60
CA ASN A 695 -51.16 5.64 26.15
C ASN A 695 -52.66 5.41 26.41
N GLU A 696 -53.21 5.91 27.53
CA GLU A 696 -54.66 5.92 27.78
C GLU A 696 -55.42 6.71 26.71
N TRP A 697 -54.94 7.91 26.34
CA TRP A 697 -55.51 8.70 25.24
C TRP A 697 -55.41 7.98 23.89
N SER A 698 -54.27 7.38 23.59
CA SER A 698 -54.01 6.65 22.34
C SER A 698 -55.01 5.51 22.15
N VAL A 699 -55.24 4.72 23.20
CA VAL A 699 -56.21 3.61 23.18
C VAL A 699 -57.63 4.12 22.90
N TRP A 700 -58.01 5.23 23.52
CA TRP A 700 -59.31 5.84 23.27
C TRP A 700 -59.41 6.40 21.84
N PHE A 701 -58.39 7.08 21.32
CA PHE A 701 -58.37 7.60 19.95
C PHE A 701 -58.45 6.49 18.91
N ASP A 702 -57.70 5.40 19.08
CA ASP A 702 -57.77 4.23 18.19
C ASP A 702 -59.20 3.68 18.14
N ARG A 703 -59.84 3.53 19.31
CA ARG A 703 -61.23 3.06 19.41
C ARG A 703 -62.22 4.03 18.76
N PHE A 704 -62.01 5.33 18.93
CA PHE A 704 -62.83 6.35 18.30
C PHE A 704 -62.73 6.27 16.77
N VAL A 705 -61.51 6.16 16.23
CA VAL A 705 -61.29 6.03 14.78
C VAL A 705 -61.96 4.77 14.26
N ASP A 706 -61.84 3.63 14.94
CA ASP A 706 -62.52 2.38 14.54
C ASP A 706 -64.02 2.53 14.35
N ILE A 707 -64.68 3.23 15.28
CA ILE A 707 -66.13 3.34 15.26
C ILE A 707 -66.57 4.36 14.21
N PHE A 708 -65.94 5.53 14.17
CA PHE A 708 -66.47 6.67 13.44
C PHE A 708 -65.88 6.88 12.05
N GLN A 709 -64.74 6.27 11.71
CA GLN A 709 -64.15 6.41 10.38
C GLN A 709 -65.14 6.04 9.27
N HIS A 710 -65.87 4.93 9.41
CA HIS A 710 -66.83 4.52 8.39
C HIS A 710 -68.09 5.39 8.34
N ILE A 711 -68.51 5.95 9.47
CA ILE A 711 -69.59 6.95 9.48
C ILE A 711 -69.14 8.18 8.69
N ILE A 712 -67.89 8.62 8.87
CA ILE A 712 -67.34 9.77 8.16
C ILE A 712 -67.13 9.48 6.67
N ASP A 713 -66.75 8.26 6.31
CA ASP A 713 -66.70 7.79 4.91
C ASP A 713 -68.09 7.83 4.27
N TRP A 714 -69.11 7.34 4.98
CA TRP A 714 -70.49 7.43 4.53
C TRP A 714 -70.97 8.89 4.41
N LEU A 715 -70.58 9.80 5.32
CA LEU A 715 -70.87 11.24 5.19
C LEU A 715 -70.19 11.87 3.96
N LYS A 716 -68.97 11.41 3.63
CA LYS A 716 -68.24 11.83 2.43
C LYS A 716 -68.96 11.39 1.16
N ASP A 717 -69.45 10.16 1.09
CA ASP A 717 -70.19 9.65 -0.09
C ASP A 717 -71.43 10.49 -0.41
N HIS A 718 -71.92 11.26 0.56
CA HIS A 718 -73.07 12.17 0.43
C HIS A 718 -72.69 13.65 0.48
N ASN A 719 -71.41 13.99 0.25
CA ASN A 719 -70.89 15.35 0.16
C ASN A 719 -71.23 16.26 1.36
N VAL A 720 -71.20 15.71 2.58
CA VAL A 720 -71.31 16.52 3.80
C VAL A 720 -70.05 17.39 3.97
N ASN A 721 -70.22 18.66 4.32
CA ASN A 721 -69.12 19.60 4.49
C ASN A 721 -67.99 19.03 5.35
N ARG A 722 -66.74 19.23 4.92
CA ARG A 722 -65.49 18.83 5.61
C ARG A 722 -65.26 17.32 5.79
N SER A 723 -66.25 16.46 5.52
CA SER A 723 -66.12 15.00 5.67
C SER A 723 -65.04 14.38 4.78
N SER A 724 -64.88 14.86 3.53
CA SER A 724 -63.86 14.39 2.60
C SER A 724 -62.43 14.61 3.12
N GLN A 725 -62.14 15.84 3.56
CA GLN A 725 -60.82 16.19 4.11
C GLN A 725 -60.57 15.45 5.42
N LEU A 726 -61.57 15.40 6.28
CA LEU A 726 -61.46 14.72 7.57
C LEU A 726 -61.26 13.21 7.42
N LEU A 727 -61.90 12.55 6.45
CA LEU A 727 -61.66 11.14 6.17
C LEU A 727 -60.20 10.91 5.75
N VAL A 728 -59.68 11.73 4.84
CA VAL A 728 -58.27 11.66 4.42
C VAL A 728 -57.36 11.83 5.63
N ASP A 729 -57.67 12.78 6.50
CA ASP A 729 -56.89 13.03 7.71
C ASP A 729 -57.02 11.90 8.76
N MET A 730 -58.19 11.26 8.89
CA MET A 730 -58.37 10.09 9.75
C MET A 730 -57.66 8.85 9.22
N LEU A 731 -57.58 8.67 7.90
CA LEU A 731 -56.79 7.58 7.29
C LEU A 731 -55.30 7.76 7.59
N LYS A 732 -54.79 9.00 7.61
CA LYS A 732 -53.39 9.28 8.03
C LYS A 732 -53.07 8.80 9.44
N ILE A 733 -54.05 8.78 10.37
CA ILE A 733 -53.83 8.25 11.73
C ILE A 733 -53.34 6.80 11.68
N ARG A 734 -53.79 6.01 10.70
CA ARG A 734 -53.42 4.60 10.54
C ARG A 734 -52.22 4.40 9.63
N ASP A 735 -52.13 5.21 8.58
CA ASP A 735 -51.22 4.97 7.46
C ASP A 735 -49.94 5.81 7.50
N ASP A 736 -49.90 6.91 8.27
CA ASP A 736 -48.73 7.80 8.36
C ASP A 736 -47.88 7.55 9.62
N PRO A 737 -46.72 6.87 9.49
CA PRO A 737 -45.82 6.61 10.61
C PRO A 737 -45.09 7.87 11.10
N LYS A 738 -45.26 9.03 10.47
CA LYS A 738 -44.67 10.30 10.90
C LYS A 738 -45.63 11.18 11.68
N MET A 739 -46.89 10.79 11.74
CA MET A 739 -47.93 11.57 12.38
C MET A 739 -47.64 11.78 13.87
N THR A 740 -47.70 13.04 14.29
CA THR A 740 -47.46 13.45 15.66
C THR A 740 -48.70 13.25 16.53
N PHE A 741 -48.49 13.11 17.83
CA PHE A 741 -49.60 12.91 18.76
C PHE A 741 -50.57 14.11 18.80
N ILE A 742 -50.04 15.33 18.65
CA ILE A 742 -50.86 16.54 18.58
C ILE A 742 -51.73 16.59 17.31
N GLU A 743 -51.21 16.18 16.15
CA GLU A 743 -51.99 16.10 14.92
C GLU A 743 -53.13 15.08 15.04
N MET A 744 -52.86 13.91 15.65
CA MET A 744 -53.88 12.90 15.93
C MET A 744 -55.01 13.49 16.76
N ARG A 745 -54.68 14.18 17.85
CA ARG A 745 -55.68 14.83 18.70
C ARG A 745 -56.50 15.88 17.93
N MET A 746 -55.85 16.70 17.09
CA MET A 746 -56.54 17.74 16.30
C MET A 746 -57.55 17.13 15.31
N ILE A 747 -57.20 15.99 14.69
CA ILE A 747 -58.09 15.29 13.77
C ILE A 747 -59.29 14.68 14.52
N ILE A 748 -59.04 14.08 15.70
CA ILE A 748 -60.12 13.58 16.57
C ILE A 748 -61.06 14.71 17.01
N ASP A 749 -60.54 15.88 17.39
CA ASP A 749 -61.34 17.05 17.76
C ASP A 749 -62.17 17.56 16.56
N GLY A 750 -61.60 17.56 15.36
CA GLY A 750 -62.31 17.85 14.11
C GLY A 750 -63.46 16.88 13.84
N ALA A 751 -63.23 15.59 14.06
CA ALA A 751 -64.25 14.55 13.92
C ALA A 751 -65.37 14.66 14.96
N LEU A 752 -65.03 14.95 16.22
CA LEU A 752 -66.01 15.20 17.28
C LEU A 752 -66.92 16.38 16.92
N LYS A 753 -66.36 17.46 16.35
CA LYS A 753 -67.14 18.63 15.88
C LYS A 753 -68.07 18.28 14.71
N LEU A 754 -67.60 17.49 13.74
CA LEU A 754 -68.43 17.03 12.62
C LEU A 754 -69.60 16.17 13.09
N LEU A 755 -69.36 15.26 14.04
CA LEU A 755 -70.35 14.31 14.54
C LEU A 755 -71.36 14.94 15.53
N HIS A 756 -71.05 16.14 16.03
CA HIS A 756 -71.83 16.84 17.05
C HIS A 756 -73.33 17.05 16.74
N PRO A 757 -73.75 17.36 15.50
CA PRO A 757 -75.15 17.60 15.18
C PRO A 757 -76.01 16.34 15.19
N PHE A 758 -75.43 15.15 15.03
CA PHE A 758 -76.14 13.89 14.85
C PHE A 758 -76.65 13.31 16.18
N LYS A 759 -77.97 13.40 16.40
CA LYS A 759 -78.61 12.90 17.64
C LYS A 759 -78.67 11.37 17.69
N ASP A 760 -79.02 10.75 16.57
CA ASP A 760 -79.20 9.29 16.45
C ASP A 760 -77.92 8.54 16.03
N LEU A 761 -76.74 9.08 16.40
CA LEU A 761 -75.44 8.53 16.00
C LEU A 761 -75.27 7.05 16.42
N ARG A 762 -75.79 6.68 17.60
CA ARG A 762 -75.75 5.29 18.08
C ARG A 762 -76.51 4.34 17.15
N ARG A 763 -77.67 4.76 16.62
CA ARG A 763 -78.46 3.96 15.67
C ARG A 763 -77.70 3.78 14.36
N LEU A 764 -77.02 4.81 13.89
CA LEU A 764 -76.12 4.71 12.72
C LEU A 764 -74.98 3.72 12.99
N CYS A 765 -74.30 3.83 14.14
CA CYS A 765 -73.24 2.88 14.51
C CYS A 765 -73.74 1.43 14.54
N HIS A 766 -74.97 1.18 15.00
CA HIS A 766 -75.59 -0.15 14.96
C HIS A 766 -75.87 -0.61 13.53
N LEU A 767 -76.49 0.22 12.69
CA LEU A 767 -76.81 -0.11 11.29
C LEU A 767 -75.57 -0.39 10.43
N PHE A 768 -74.47 0.30 10.72
CA PHE A 768 -73.17 0.11 10.07
C PHE A 768 -72.28 -0.93 10.78
N ASN A 769 -72.78 -1.60 11.82
CA ASN A 769 -72.04 -2.57 12.65
C ASN A 769 -70.70 -2.02 13.21
N CYS A 770 -70.60 -0.73 13.49
CA CYS A 770 -69.35 -0.06 13.88
C CYS A 770 -68.97 -0.26 15.36
N LEU A 771 -69.90 -0.72 16.20
CA LEU A 771 -69.69 -0.83 17.66
C LEU A 771 -68.84 -2.03 18.06
N ILE A 772 -68.84 -3.09 17.27
CA ILE A 772 -68.10 -4.33 17.57
C ILE A 772 -66.89 -4.36 16.64
N SER A 773 -65.69 -4.16 17.19
CA SER A 773 -64.43 -4.13 16.42
C SER A 773 -64.02 -5.51 15.93
N PHE A 774 -64.34 -6.54 16.70
CA PHE A 774 -64.06 -7.94 16.39
C PHE A 774 -65.08 -8.84 17.09
N GLN A 775 -65.58 -9.85 16.37
CA GLN A 775 -66.50 -10.84 16.92
C GLN A 775 -66.20 -12.22 16.36
N ILE A 776 -66.05 -13.21 17.24
CA ILE A 776 -65.99 -14.62 16.82
C ILE A 776 -67.42 -15.12 16.68
N LEU A 777 -67.83 -15.49 15.47
CA LEU A 777 -69.15 -16.06 15.21
C LEU A 777 -69.17 -17.56 15.40
N ASN A 778 -68.08 -18.23 15.02
CA ASN A 778 -67.88 -19.65 15.22
C ASN A 778 -66.42 -19.91 15.63
N PRO A 779 -66.13 -20.19 16.92
CA PRO A 779 -64.80 -20.60 17.33
C PRO A 779 -64.47 -21.92 16.64
N GLY A 780 -63.25 -22.07 16.13
CA GLY A 780 -62.90 -23.17 15.22
C GLY A 780 -63.43 -24.54 15.68
N SER A 781 -64.20 -25.21 14.83
CA SER A 781 -64.86 -26.48 15.13
C SER A 781 -64.63 -27.49 14.01
N LEU A 782 -64.60 -28.78 14.38
CA LEU A 782 -64.45 -29.87 13.42
C LEU A 782 -65.83 -30.26 12.89
N SER A 783 -65.93 -30.48 11.58
CA SER A 783 -67.15 -30.97 10.95
C SER A 783 -67.60 -32.33 11.52
N ILE A 784 -68.90 -32.51 11.72
CA ILE A 784 -69.52 -33.68 12.38
C ILE A 784 -69.53 -34.94 11.48
N GLN A 785 -69.20 -34.83 10.18
CA GLN A 785 -69.21 -35.95 9.21
C GLN A 785 -67.98 -35.95 8.28
N ASN A 786 -67.59 -37.15 7.79
CA ASN A 786 -66.44 -37.48 6.91
C ASN A 786 -66.45 -36.78 5.53
N ASN A 787 -66.49 -35.44 5.47
CA ASN A 787 -66.50 -34.65 4.23
C ASN A 787 -65.11 -34.18 3.77
N THR A 788 -64.03 -34.61 4.43
CA THR A 788 -62.66 -34.16 4.12
C THR A 788 -62.24 -34.55 2.70
N LEU A 789 -62.59 -35.75 2.21
CA LEU A 789 -62.30 -36.17 0.84
C LEU A 789 -63.02 -35.30 -0.20
N GLY A 790 -64.30 -35.00 0.02
CA GLY A 790 -65.08 -34.11 -0.86
C GLY A 790 -64.50 -32.69 -0.88
N PHE A 791 -64.21 -32.14 0.31
CA PHE A 791 -63.61 -30.81 0.47
C PHE A 791 -62.23 -30.70 -0.21
N LEU A 792 -61.36 -31.69 -0.02
CA LEU A 792 -60.04 -31.74 -0.68
C LEU A 792 -60.17 -31.88 -2.20
N THR A 793 -61.13 -32.67 -2.69
CA THR A 793 -61.37 -32.83 -4.13
C THR A 793 -61.84 -31.51 -4.76
N GLU A 794 -62.75 -30.79 -4.11
CA GLU A 794 -63.17 -29.46 -4.56
C GLU A 794 -62.04 -28.44 -4.52
N LEU A 795 -61.24 -28.40 -3.44
CA LEU A 795 -60.12 -27.48 -3.34
C LEU A 795 -59.06 -27.73 -4.42
N LYS A 796 -58.71 -29.00 -4.65
CA LYS A 796 -57.80 -29.38 -5.73
C LYS A 796 -58.32 -28.96 -7.11
N ARG A 797 -59.64 -28.94 -7.31
CA ARG A 797 -60.28 -28.56 -8.58
C ARG A 797 -60.40 -27.05 -8.78
N PHE A 798 -60.83 -26.31 -7.76
CA PHE A 798 -61.21 -24.90 -7.90
C PHE A 798 -60.18 -23.92 -7.30
N GLN A 799 -59.33 -24.36 -6.38
CA GLN A 799 -58.35 -23.54 -5.66
C GLN A 799 -57.03 -24.30 -5.41
N PRO A 800 -56.34 -24.79 -6.47
CA PRO A 800 -55.18 -25.68 -6.33
C PRO A 800 -54.00 -25.07 -5.56
N ASN A 801 -53.91 -23.73 -5.53
CA ASN A 801 -52.82 -23.00 -4.88
C ASN A 801 -53.09 -22.72 -3.39
N ASN A 802 -54.27 -23.05 -2.86
CA ASN A 802 -54.60 -22.82 -1.45
C ASN A 802 -54.09 -23.97 -0.56
N THR A 803 -52.78 -24.17 -0.61
CA THR A 803 -52.10 -25.21 0.14
C THR A 803 -50.71 -24.74 0.56
N PHE A 804 -50.18 -25.30 1.64
CA PHE A 804 -48.78 -25.13 2.04
C PHE A 804 -48.26 -26.40 2.71
N THR A 805 -46.96 -26.65 2.56
CA THR A 805 -46.30 -27.84 3.11
C THR A 805 -45.58 -27.47 4.41
N VAL A 806 -45.74 -28.30 5.43
CA VAL A 806 -45.04 -28.20 6.71
C VAL A 806 -44.10 -29.41 6.82
N GLU A 807 -42.80 -29.17 6.77
CA GLU A 807 -41.78 -30.21 6.86
C GLU A 807 -41.83 -30.97 8.20
N ALA A 808 -41.22 -32.16 8.26
CA ALA A 808 -41.15 -32.95 9.49
C ALA A 808 -40.38 -32.20 10.60
N ARG A 809 -40.89 -32.22 11.85
CA ARG A 809 -40.34 -31.51 13.01
C ARG A 809 -40.21 -29.99 12.86
N MET A 810 -40.99 -29.41 11.96
CA MET A 810 -40.99 -27.97 11.71
C MET A 810 -42.36 -27.38 12.02
N SER A 811 -42.35 -26.11 12.43
CA SER A 811 -43.54 -25.28 12.49
C SER A 811 -43.48 -24.31 11.33
N ASN A 812 -44.55 -24.26 10.53
CA ASN A 812 -44.70 -23.27 9.48
C ASN A 812 -45.92 -22.40 9.76
N GLU A 813 -45.77 -21.11 9.47
CA GLU A 813 -46.87 -20.14 9.50
C GLU A 813 -47.33 -19.80 8.09
N LYS A 814 -48.64 -19.75 7.90
CA LYS A 814 -49.26 -19.21 6.70
C LYS A 814 -50.02 -17.94 7.06
N ILE A 815 -49.61 -16.84 6.44
CA ILE A 815 -50.18 -15.51 6.65
C ILE A 815 -51.15 -15.21 5.50
N VAL A 816 -52.36 -14.77 5.83
CA VAL A 816 -53.36 -14.30 4.86
C VAL A 816 -53.91 -12.94 5.28
N SER A 817 -53.76 -11.94 4.42
CA SER A 817 -54.29 -10.59 4.68
C SER A 817 -55.81 -10.56 4.60
N ILE A 818 -56.42 -9.94 5.61
CA ILE A 818 -57.86 -9.67 5.70
C ILE A 818 -58.02 -8.15 5.65
N SER A 819 -58.88 -7.66 4.76
CA SER A 819 -59.14 -6.21 4.63
C SER A 819 -60.10 -5.73 5.72
N ASP A 820 -60.21 -4.41 5.89
CA ASP A 820 -61.16 -3.81 6.83
C ASP A 820 -62.61 -4.26 6.56
N ARG A 821 -63.39 -4.36 7.63
CA ARG A 821 -64.83 -4.65 7.61
C ARG A 821 -65.21 -5.92 6.87
N GLN A 822 -64.59 -7.04 7.24
CA GLN A 822 -64.89 -8.34 6.63
C GLN A 822 -65.43 -9.35 7.64
N GLN A 823 -66.47 -10.05 7.21
CA GLN A 823 -66.82 -11.36 7.75
C GLN A 823 -65.98 -12.41 7.03
N THR A 824 -65.13 -13.11 7.78
CA THR A 824 -64.19 -14.10 7.24
C THR A 824 -64.53 -15.49 7.75
N GLN A 825 -64.78 -16.39 6.80
CA GLN A 825 -64.88 -17.83 7.02
C GLN A 825 -63.58 -18.49 6.60
N TRP A 826 -63.02 -19.31 7.48
CA TRP A 826 -61.79 -20.06 7.21
C TRP A 826 -62.03 -21.54 7.42
N SER A 827 -61.35 -22.38 6.64
CA SER A 827 -61.44 -23.84 6.72
C SER A 827 -60.11 -24.49 6.39
N LEU A 828 -59.74 -25.56 7.09
CA LEU A 828 -58.47 -26.27 7.02
C LEU A 828 -58.69 -27.78 6.94
N ALA A 829 -57.91 -28.46 6.10
CA ALA A 829 -57.85 -29.92 5.99
C ALA A 829 -56.41 -30.36 5.70
N SER A 830 -56.06 -31.59 6.10
CA SER A 830 -54.77 -32.22 5.75
C SER A 830 -55.03 -33.49 4.95
N GLU A 831 -54.07 -33.90 4.13
CA GLU A 831 -54.13 -35.21 3.48
C GLU A 831 -53.82 -36.34 4.47
N ASN A 832 -52.90 -36.12 5.42
CA ASN A 832 -52.40 -37.15 6.31
C ASN A 832 -52.19 -36.64 7.75
N TYR A 833 -52.43 -37.52 8.74
CA TYR A 833 -52.11 -37.40 10.17
C TYR A 833 -52.70 -36.19 10.95
N PRO A 834 -52.80 -36.26 12.29
CA PRO A 834 -53.28 -35.13 13.12
C PRO A 834 -52.15 -34.13 13.46
N CYS A 835 -52.38 -32.82 13.36
CA CYS A 835 -51.35 -31.77 13.55
C CYS A 835 -51.64 -30.89 14.77
N ASP A 836 -50.64 -30.21 15.29
CA ASP A 836 -50.84 -29.11 16.23
C ASP A 836 -51.17 -27.85 15.43
N ILE A 837 -52.30 -27.21 15.74
CA ILE A 837 -52.82 -26.08 14.94
C ILE A 837 -53.16 -24.93 15.87
N THR A 838 -52.63 -23.76 15.52
CA THR A 838 -53.05 -22.47 16.07
C THR A 838 -53.54 -21.59 14.91
N VAL A 839 -54.75 -21.07 15.01
CA VAL A 839 -55.30 -20.08 14.10
C VAL A 839 -55.58 -18.83 14.90
N GLU A 840 -55.00 -17.72 14.49
CA GLU A 840 -55.14 -16.44 15.16
C GLU A 840 -55.27 -15.29 14.16
N TYR A 841 -55.89 -14.20 14.62
CA TYR A 841 -56.03 -12.98 13.86
C TYR A 841 -55.17 -11.88 14.48
N ARG A 842 -54.23 -11.30 13.72
CA ARG A 842 -53.36 -10.20 14.14
C ARG A 842 -53.71 -8.91 13.41
N ILE A 843 -53.88 -7.82 14.13
CA ILE A 843 -54.13 -6.51 13.54
C ILE A 843 -52.80 -5.89 13.07
N HIS A 844 -52.79 -5.22 11.91
CA HIS A 844 -51.59 -4.56 11.39
C HIS A 844 -51.14 -3.40 12.33
N GLY A 845 -49.83 -3.30 12.61
CA GLY A 845 -49.25 -2.16 13.35
C GLY A 845 -49.33 -2.20 14.88
N ALA A 846 -49.87 -3.26 15.50
CA ALA A 846 -49.88 -3.43 16.95
C ALA A 846 -49.21 -4.76 17.34
N ASN A 847 -48.00 -4.69 17.92
CA ASN A 847 -47.20 -5.88 18.27
C ASN A 847 -47.82 -6.82 19.32
N HIS A 848 -49.03 -6.54 19.84
CA HIS A 848 -49.62 -7.28 20.95
C HIS A 848 -51.16 -7.48 20.88
N GLN A 849 -51.82 -7.15 19.75
CA GLN A 849 -53.26 -7.40 19.60
C GLN A 849 -53.50 -8.56 18.63
N TYR A 850 -53.65 -9.75 19.20
CA TYR A 850 -54.00 -10.96 18.47
C TYR A 850 -55.17 -11.69 19.15
N GLU A 851 -56.07 -12.24 18.34
CA GLU A 851 -57.23 -12.98 18.79
C GLU A 851 -57.09 -14.44 18.39
N ILE A 852 -57.07 -15.34 19.38
CA ILE A 852 -56.95 -16.77 19.13
C ILE A 852 -58.30 -17.31 18.69
N LEU A 853 -58.41 -17.67 17.41
CA LEU A 853 -59.62 -18.24 16.82
C LEU A 853 -59.73 -19.75 17.08
N TYR A 854 -58.59 -20.42 17.21
CA TYR A 854 -58.49 -21.84 17.53
C TYR A 854 -57.07 -22.22 17.98
N GLN A 855 -56.94 -23.02 19.04
CA GLN A 855 -55.65 -23.58 19.46
C GLN A 855 -55.85 -24.96 20.09
N LYS A 856 -55.39 -26.01 19.41
CA LYS A 856 -55.39 -27.38 19.94
C LYS A 856 -54.23 -28.19 19.40
N LYS A 857 -53.80 -29.18 20.19
CA LYS A 857 -52.79 -30.18 19.81
C LYS A 857 -53.46 -31.43 19.22
N ASN A 858 -52.75 -32.16 18.37
CA ASN A 858 -53.19 -33.43 17.76
C ASN A 858 -54.57 -33.36 17.09
N VAL A 859 -54.82 -32.30 16.32
CA VAL A 859 -56.12 -32.05 15.67
C VAL A 859 -56.28 -32.98 14.45
N PRO A 860 -57.34 -33.80 14.38
CA PRO A 860 -57.53 -34.79 13.32
C PRO A 860 -58.08 -34.18 12.01
N ILE A 861 -57.42 -33.14 11.47
CA ILE A 861 -57.84 -32.45 10.23
C ILE A 861 -57.65 -33.29 8.95
N HIS A 862 -57.08 -34.49 9.07
CA HIS A 862 -57.02 -35.49 8.01
C HIS A 862 -58.31 -36.32 7.90
N LYS A 863 -59.13 -36.34 8.96
CA LYS A 863 -60.42 -37.02 8.99
C LYS A 863 -61.58 -36.04 8.87
N ASN A 864 -61.45 -34.87 9.48
CA ASN A 864 -62.49 -33.84 9.53
C ASN A 864 -61.98 -32.50 8.98
N VAL A 865 -62.89 -31.64 8.49
CA VAL A 865 -62.54 -30.27 8.11
C VAL A 865 -62.66 -29.40 9.35
N LEU A 866 -61.60 -28.67 9.70
CA LEU A 866 -61.62 -27.65 10.74
C LEU A 866 -62.10 -26.34 10.12
N HIS A 867 -63.14 -25.71 10.65
CA HIS A 867 -63.63 -24.43 10.14
C HIS A 867 -64.00 -23.47 11.26
N GLY A 868 -63.88 -22.18 10.99
CA GLY A 868 -64.29 -21.12 11.91
C GLY A 868 -64.73 -19.88 11.15
N GLN A 869 -65.31 -18.94 11.90
CA GLN A 869 -65.84 -17.71 11.33
C GLN A 869 -65.71 -16.57 12.33
N PHE A 870 -65.29 -15.41 11.84
CA PHE A 870 -65.20 -14.18 12.61
C PHE A 870 -65.58 -12.96 11.76
N GLU A 871 -65.86 -11.85 12.43
CA GLU A 871 -66.06 -10.53 11.86
C GLU A 871 -64.99 -9.60 12.41
N SER A 872 -64.39 -8.78 11.56
CA SER A 872 -63.45 -7.73 11.98
C SER A 872 -63.75 -6.43 11.26
N GLN A 873 -63.73 -5.33 12.01
CA GLN A 873 -63.76 -3.97 11.46
C GLN A 873 -62.38 -3.53 10.94
N ARG A 874 -61.31 -4.12 11.47
CA ARG A 874 -59.92 -3.72 11.17
C ARG A 874 -59.31 -4.67 10.15
N ASN A 875 -58.41 -4.16 9.33
CA ASN A 875 -57.50 -4.94 8.53
C ASN A 875 -56.48 -5.67 9.41
N GLY A 876 -55.95 -6.77 8.89
CA GLY A 876 -55.07 -7.62 9.65
C GLY A 876 -54.63 -8.83 8.87
N GLN A 877 -54.09 -9.79 9.60
CA GLN A 877 -53.54 -11.01 9.08
C GLN A 877 -54.14 -12.18 9.86
N LEU A 878 -54.76 -13.11 9.13
CA LEU A 878 -55.07 -14.43 9.63
C LEU A 878 -53.81 -15.29 9.56
N LEU A 879 -53.31 -15.73 10.71
CA LEU A 879 -52.16 -16.60 10.82
C LEU A 879 -52.65 -18.02 11.10
N ILE A 880 -52.23 -18.95 10.24
CA ILE A 880 -52.43 -20.38 10.40
C ILE A 880 -51.06 -20.98 10.70
N ILE A 881 -50.83 -21.34 11.95
CA ILE A 881 -49.59 -21.93 12.43
C ILE A 881 -49.83 -23.43 12.59
N VAL A 882 -49.06 -24.22 11.86
CA VAL A 882 -49.12 -25.69 11.93
C VAL A 882 -47.77 -26.20 12.36
N ASP A 883 -47.76 -26.90 13.48
CA ASP A 883 -46.58 -27.59 14.00
C ASP A 883 -46.68 -29.08 13.69
N ASN A 884 -45.72 -29.54 12.87
CA ASN A 884 -45.61 -30.93 12.47
C ASN A 884 -44.64 -31.68 13.38
N GLN A 885 -45.18 -32.19 14.49
CA GLN A 885 -44.44 -33.05 15.43
C GLN A 885 -44.07 -34.44 14.87
N HIS A 886 -44.43 -34.77 13.62
CA HIS A 886 -44.10 -36.05 13.02
C HIS A 886 -42.63 -36.11 12.59
N THR A 887 -42.00 -37.27 12.74
CA THR A 887 -40.53 -37.41 12.61
C THR A 887 -40.02 -37.52 11.17
N THR A 888 -40.86 -37.95 10.22
CA THR A 888 -40.37 -38.35 8.89
C THR A 888 -41.22 -37.90 7.71
N THR A 889 -42.42 -37.36 7.92
CA THR A 889 -43.36 -37.05 6.81
C THR A 889 -43.74 -35.58 6.81
N PRO A 890 -43.56 -34.88 5.68
CA PRO A 890 -44.10 -33.54 5.51
C PRO A 890 -45.63 -33.60 5.41
N ARG A 891 -46.28 -32.50 5.77
CA ARG A 891 -47.75 -32.39 5.78
C ARG A 891 -48.22 -31.32 4.84
N VAL A 892 -49.14 -31.68 3.96
CA VAL A 892 -49.78 -30.75 3.04
C VAL A 892 -51.08 -30.27 3.66
N ILE A 893 -51.12 -28.98 4.01
CA ILE A 893 -52.26 -28.32 4.63
C ILE A 893 -53.01 -27.55 3.57
N TRP A 894 -54.26 -27.94 3.33
CA TRP A 894 -55.19 -27.28 2.44
C TRP A 894 -56.05 -26.31 3.22
N TYR A 895 -56.25 -25.11 2.67
CA TYR A 895 -57.06 -24.07 3.31
C TYR A 895 -58.08 -23.44 2.35
N ARG A 896 -59.16 -22.89 2.91
CA ARG A 896 -60.15 -22.09 2.18
C ARG A 896 -60.47 -20.87 3.03
N ILE A 897 -60.34 -19.69 2.45
CA ILE A 897 -60.71 -18.43 3.10
C ILE A 897 -61.73 -17.73 2.20
N LYS A 898 -62.90 -17.43 2.77
CA LYS A 898 -63.96 -16.65 2.13
C LYS A 898 -64.20 -15.42 2.98
N SER A 899 -63.98 -14.25 2.39
CA SER A 899 -64.22 -12.97 3.05
C SER A 899 -65.31 -12.22 2.31
N ILE A 900 -66.31 -11.74 3.05
CA ILE A 900 -67.43 -10.96 2.55
C ILE A 900 -67.44 -9.64 3.32
N GLY A 901 -67.65 -8.52 2.64
CA GLY A 901 -67.80 -7.23 3.31
C GLY A 901 -68.96 -7.27 4.29
N LEU A 902 -68.79 -6.66 5.47
CA LEU A 902 -69.88 -6.52 6.44
C LEU A 902 -71.01 -5.71 5.81
N SER A 903 -72.13 -6.35 5.52
CA SER A 903 -73.23 -5.71 4.82
C SER A 903 -73.87 -4.64 5.68
N THR A 904 -74.11 -3.49 5.07
CA THR A 904 -74.90 -2.42 5.65
C THR A 904 -76.38 -2.70 5.43
N CYS A 905 -77.25 -2.24 6.34
CA CYS A 905 -78.69 -2.46 6.25
C CYS A 905 -79.26 -1.92 4.92
N HIS A 906 -79.68 -2.82 4.03
CA HIS A 906 -80.22 -2.48 2.71
C HIS A 906 -81.54 -1.72 2.83
N LEU A 907 -82.33 -2.02 3.87
CA LEU A 907 -83.57 -1.31 4.18
C LEU A 907 -83.30 0.16 4.50
N PHE A 908 -82.33 0.43 5.37
CA PHE A 908 -81.90 1.78 5.71
C PHE A 908 -81.39 2.53 4.48
N HIS A 909 -80.47 1.96 3.71
CA HIS A 909 -79.93 2.65 2.52
C HIS A 909 -81.00 2.95 1.48
N GLY A 910 -81.96 2.04 1.28
CA GLY A 910 -83.09 2.26 0.39
C GLY A 910 -83.94 3.46 0.81
N ILE A 911 -84.36 3.49 2.08
CA ILE A 911 -85.16 4.58 2.64
C ILE A 911 -84.37 5.89 2.65
N PHE A 912 -83.09 5.83 3.02
CA PHE A 912 -82.20 6.98 3.03
C PHE A 912 -82.11 7.59 1.62
N ASN A 913 -81.81 6.79 0.59
CA ASN A 913 -81.71 7.28 -0.80
C ASN A 913 -83.04 7.85 -1.30
N MET A 914 -84.17 7.26 -0.90
CA MET A 914 -85.50 7.79 -1.22
C MET A 914 -85.69 9.20 -0.68
N HIS A 915 -85.35 9.44 0.58
CA HIS A 915 -85.44 10.76 1.17
C HIS A 915 -84.36 11.71 0.65
N PHE A 916 -83.13 11.24 0.49
CA PHE A 916 -82.02 12.01 -0.04
C PHE A 916 -82.35 12.59 -1.42
N ASN A 917 -82.82 11.75 -2.36
CA ASN A 917 -83.17 12.18 -3.72
C ASN A 917 -84.40 13.13 -3.77
N LYS A 918 -85.27 13.11 -2.75
CA LYS A 918 -86.39 14.07 -2.64
C LYS A 918 -85.88 15.48 -2.34
N TYR A 919 -84.86 15.61 -1.50
CA TYR A 919 -84.34 16.89 -1.04
C TYR A 919 -83.14 17.38 -1.86
N TYR A 920 -82.33 16.48 -2.40
CA TYR A 920 -81.11 16.77 -3.13
C TYR A 920 -81.14 16.06 -4.49
N LYS A 921 -81.43 16.82 -5.56
CA LYS A 921 -81.61 16.29 -6.93
C LYS A 921 -80.30 16.09 -7.70
N GLU A 922 -79.20 16.69 -7.24
CA GLU A 922 -77.87 16.57 -7.82
C GLU A 922 -76.88 16.06 -6.75
N ASN A 923 -76.23 14.93 -7.02
CA ASN A 923 -75.27 14.33 -6.09
C ASN A 923 -74.03 15.21 -5.82
N SER A 924 -73.83 16.34 -6.50
CA SER A 924 -72.66 17.22 -6.40
C SER A 924 -72.81 18.40 -5.43
N GLN A 925 -73.96 18.57 -4.77
CA GLN A 925 -74.17 19.69 -3.84
C GLN A 925 -73.57 19.38 -2.46
N ASN A 926 -72.77 20.30 -1.93
CA ASN A 926 -72.23 20.21 -0.57
C ASN A 926 -73.34 20.45 0.46
N ILE A 927 -73.49 19.56 1.44
CA ILE A 927 -74.55 19.60 2.45
C ILE A 927 -73.96 19.97 3.81
N SER A 928 -74.62 20.87 4.56
CA SER A 928 -74.22 21.19 5.93
C SER A 928 -74.46 20.00 6.87
N GLU A 929 -73.66 19.86 7.93
CA GLU A 929 -73.82 18.77 8.91
C GLU A 929 -75.20 18.82 9.60
N ILE A 930 -75.73 20.04 9.81
CA ILE A 930 -77.03 20.28 10.44
C ILE A 930 -78.17 19.82 9.53
N ASP A 931 -78.12 20.15 8.24
CA ASP A 931 -79.19 19.79 7.31
C ASP A 931 -79.17 18.30 6.98
N PHE A 932 -77.97 17.70 6.90
CA PHE A 932 -77.82 16.25 6.78
C PHE A 932 -78.33 15.52 8.03
N SER A 933 -78.11 16.06 9.23
CA SER A 933 -78.69 15.51 10.46
C SER A 933 -80.23 15.57 10.47
N LYS A 934 -80.85 16.64 9.98
CA LYS A 934 -82.33 16.73 9.88
C LYS A 934 -82.89 15.71 8.88
N LEU A 935 -82.18 15.46 7.78
CA LEU A 935 -82.54 14.41 6.84
C LEU A 935 -82.54 13.03 7.51
N LEU A 936 -81.47 12.72 8.26
CA LEU A 936 -81.36 11.48 9.02
C LEU A 936 -82.47 11.32 10.05
N ASP A 937 -82.80 12.37 10.80
CA ASP A 937 -83.93 12.35 11.74
C ASP A 937 -85.24 11.99 11.00
N THR A 938 -85.45 12.54 9.80
CA THR A 938 -86.63 12.24 8.96
C THR A 938 -86.63 10.77 8.50
N VAL A 939 -85.49 10.25 8.07
CA VAL A 939 -85.31 8.84 7.67
C VAL A 939 -85.60 7.90 8.84
N PHE A 940 -85.10 8.22 10.02
CA PHE A 940 -85.34 7.41 11.22
C PHE A 940 -86.78 7.47 11.70
N ILE A 941 -87.46 8.62 11.60
CA ILE A 941 -88.90 8.73 11.86
C ILE A 941 -89.69 7.86 10.88
N PHE A 942 -89.30 7.86 9.61
CA PHE A 942 -89.92 7.02 8.58
C PHE A 942 -89.73 5.53 8.89
N ILE A 943 -88.51 5.10 9.25
CA ILE A 943 -88.22 3.71 9.65
C ILE A 943 -89.06 3.33 10.88
N ASN A 944 -89.17 4.21 11.87
CA ASN A 944 -89.99 3.95 13.06
C ASN A 944 -91.46 3.71 12.68
N LYS A 945 -92.03 4.56 11.81
CA LYS A 945 -93.40 4.38 11.30
C LYS A 945 -93.58 3.07 10.54
N LEU A 946 -92.59 2.69 9.72
CA LEU A 946 -92.59 1.42 9.01
C LEU A 946 -92.60 0.24 9.99
N LEU A 947 -91.76 0.27 11.02
CA LEU A 947 -91.67 -0.80 12.03
C LEU A 947 -92.90 -0.89 12.93
N THR A 948 -93.57 0.23 13.22
CA THR A 948 -94.80 0.27 14.01
C THR A 948 -96.07 0.00 13.19
N GLY A 949 -95.97 -0.12 11.87
CA GLY A 949 -97.10 -0.31 10.96
C GLY A 949 -97.92 0.96 10.69
N ASP A 950 -97.44 2.12 11.11
CA ASP A 950 -98.12 3.42 11.02
C ASP A 950 -97.66 4.20 9.76
N ILE A 951 -97.64 3.49 8.63
CA ILE A 951 -97.11 3.95 7.35
C ILE A 951 -98.22 4.14 6.32
N SER A 952 -98.16 5.23 5.55
CA SER A 952 -99.17 5.52 4.54
C SER A 952 -99.06 4.60 3.31
N LEU A 953 -100.18 4.38 2.61
CA LEU A 953 -100.21 3.65 1.33
C LEU A 953 -99.27 4.26 0.27
N ARG A 954 -99.11 5.58 0.29
CA ARG A 954 -98.19 6.31 -0.59
C ARG A 954 -96.73 5.95 -0.29
N ASP A 955 -96.35 6.02 0.97
CA ASP A 955 -94.99 5.67 1.43
C ASP A 955 -94.67 4.19 1.13
N MET A 956 -95.65 3.29 1.30
CA MET A 956 -95.52 1.88 0.92
C MET A 956 -95.32 1.66 -0.57
N THR A 957 -96.00 2.46 -1.41
CA THR A 957 -95.82 2.41 -2.88
C THR A 957 -94.42 2.87 -3.28
N GLU A 958 -93.90 3.91 -2.62
CA GLU A 958 -92.52 4.38 -2.85
C GLU A 958 -91.49 3.32 -2.38
N LEU A 959 -91.72 2.65 -1.25
CA LEU A 959 -90.87 1.53 -0.80
C LEU A 959 -90.86 0.36 -1.79
N GLN A 960 -92.02 0.01 -2.37
CA GLN A 960 -92.10 -1.05 -3.37
C GLN A 960 -91.14 -0.81 -4.54
N THR A 961 -90.96 0.44 -4.98
CA THR A 961 -90.02 0.76 -6.07
C THR A 961 -88.54 0.52 -5.71
N ILE A 962 -88.21 0.50 -4.42
CA ILE A 962 -86.84 0.35 -3.91
C ILE A 962 -86.46 -1.12 -3.73
N PHE A 963 -87.43 -1.97 -3.38
CA PHE A 963 -87.23 -3.39 -3.09
C PHE A 963 -87.62 -4.33 -4.24
N LYS A 964 -88.35 -3.85 -5.25
CA LYS A 964 -88.70 -4.66 -6.43
C LYS A 964 -87.43 -5.21 -7.09
N ASP A 965 -87.43 -6.50 -7.38
CA ASP A 965 -86.35 -7.26 -8.03
C ASP A 965 -85.03 -7.38 -7.23
N LYS A 966 -85.00 -6.95 -5.96
CA LYS A 966 -83.85 -7.18 -5.07
C LYS A 966 -84.08 -8.42 -4.22
N ASN A 967 -83.13 -9.36 -4.25
CA ASN A 967 -83.17 -10.63 -3.51
C ASN A 967 -82.86 -10.41 -2.01
N ILE A 968 -83.60 -9.51 -1.35
CA ILE A 968 -83.39 -9.08 0.03
C ILE A 968 -84.35 -9.84 0.95
N ASN A 969 -83.80 -10.47 1.98
CA ASN A 969 -84.61 -11.08 3.04
C ASN A 969 -85.11 -10.00 4.02
N ILE A 970 -86.27 -9.41 3.70
CA ILE A 970 -86.88 -8.31 4.47
C ILE A 970 -87.05 -8.70 5.95
N ARG A 971 -87.33 -9.97 6.27
CA ARG A 971 -87.51 -10.42 7.66
C ARG A 971 -86.22 -10.36 8.48
N GLU A 972 -85.06 -10.58 7.86
CA GLU A 972 -83.77 -10.43 8.52
C GLU A 972 -83.34 -8.97 8.62
N GLU A 973 -83.62 -8.17 7.59
CA GLU A 973 -83.37 -6.71 7.60
C GLU A 973 -84.21 -5.96 8.62
N VAL A 974 -85.46 -6.39 8.88
CA VAL A 974 -86.34 -5.80 9.90
C VAL A 974 -85.97 -6.27 11.32
N LYS A 975 -85.30 -7.42 11.45
CA LYS A 975 -84.78 -7.92 12.74
C LYS A 975 -83.48 -7.23 13.16
N LYS A 976 -82.65 -6.85 12.19
CA LYS A 976 -81.47 -6.01 12.38
C LYS A 976 -81.91 -4.59 12.73
#